data_AF-E8QH42-F1
#
_entry.id   AF-E8QH42-F1
#
_cell.length_a   1.000
_cell.length_b   1.000
_cell.length_c   1.000
_cell.angle_alpha   90.00
_cell.angle_beta   90.00
_cell.angle_gamma   90.00
#
_symmetry.space_group_name_H-M   'P 1'
#
loop_
_entity.id
_entity.type
_entity.pdbx_description
1 polymer ?
#
loop_
_entity_poly.entity_id
_entity_poly.type
_entity_poly.pdbx_seq_one_letter_code
_entity_poly.pdbx_strand_id
1 'polypeptide(L)'
;MIEAKDKEAFLQGIEEKLKDSATPLPKGMSVEEFKQSLESVENKDRFLEHLETRDNSQDRLKFLSLIEPIIREPHIEIFIKDKDSGIVKKEYIKAFKDENKTRLYMLITQDNDTILRTFIPKLNERYMRSHVRDADIIHSFIQPNRTAKSDNALSDVVVYGENPTQKDLTDQEDLSKTSKDLNETTQEAKNLSPLEQANAEKLAKLESEKLESEQEFLKAKEQENARKEALKKKLEHERGNAGNIESQTKIEVGEDIPVQAQTQIPKSRVRLNEREIYDLDYAIVKAKDLKPSFTTGGTQKRTDMNEEQIKSISNNFDPQKIFGSGGFEDLPIILNDGQVIAGNHRVQGMLNFTPKSRYTYEKAIKEYYHIDLKPDELLVRIPNKRLNNTEINNLAASSNQGRFNSESDHAIAVLSHYEAKLKELDQKLDADSIYSLKNIVAKNLNFDKATHPNVGDSNLALLMFNMPRTKTQGIELLNRWQKEFSNDIKSYEKVKKMFVDNAGSFHNLIHDMNFPKVSLNAYLSDIMDRSFANLKNYQSTSESLKDLSEKFYKTSSLEMFEKSEQNTSDISEILGSAIARFARFDDPSKALFEALKSDNIKKGLKDFKIADVTKDMFSPDSKEFKDIDIYDFTHYLLMVNREPNENNPVLKRLIEAVKDMQKESEKGIKPKLEIPSEWGENYSEFKGDGLGAINKLLETKKGFVAGAFYKEGLGDIDLVWGNKDYGLEHILKRRESDAIDKGMSKEEAKKYALEIINNIPNIISNGKLSKDDLGRLKIEFKNQRVGLNDSWKGKTLNNRWVITSYELNQSRNGLIESPLAPNYKGKDTNPLNLDNPNPNTKN
;
A
#
# COMPACT_ATOMS: atom_id res chain seq x y z
N MET A 1 -2.03 7.87 -26.26
CA MET A 1 -2.45 8.67 -27.44
C MET A 1 -3.20 7.74 -28.38
N ILE A 2 -4.17 8.26 -29.12
CA ILE A 2 -4.84 7.54 -30.21
C ILE A 2 -3.91 7.51 -31.42
N GLU A 3 -3.70 6.37 -32.10
CA GLU A 3 -2.77 6.31 -33.23
C GLU A 3 -3.32 7.09 -34.45
N ALA A 4 -2.42 7.56 -35.32
CA ALA A 4 -2.82 8.25 -36.55
C ALA A 4 -3.73 7.38 -37.45
N LYS A 5 -3.51 6.06 -37.43
CA LYS A 5 -4.35 5.07 -38.13
C LYS A 5 -5.77 5.03 -37.56
N ASP A 6 -5.92 5.06 -36.24
CA ASP A 6 -7.21 5.02 -35.56
C ASP A 6 -7.99 6.34 -35.78
N LYS A 7 -7.28 7.47 -35.83
CA LYS A 7 -7.87 8.79 -36.16
C LYS A 7 -8.45 8.82 -37.58
N GLU A 8 -7.75 8.27 -38.58
CA GLU A 8 -8.29 8.16 -39.93
C GLU A 8 -9.45 7.14 -40.01
N ALA A 9 -9.39 6.04 -39.27
CA ALA A 9 -10.49 5.07 -39.18
C ALA A 9 -11.75 5.67 -38.53
N PHE A 10 -11.59 6.44 -37.46
CA PHE A 10 -12.69 7.21 -36.83
C PHE A 10 -13.30 8.22 -37.79
N LEU A 11 -12.47 8.91 -38.57
CA LEU A 11 -12.88 9.86 -39.61
C LEU A 11 -13.56 9.21 -40.83
N GLN A 12 -13.57 7.88 -40.95
CA GLN A 12 -14.22 7.16 -42.05
C GLN A 12 -15.75 7.08 -41.85
N GLY A 13 -16.50 7.61 -42.83
CA GLY A 13 -17.97 7.69 -42.78
C GLY A 13 -18.53 8.62 -41.68
N ILE A 14 -17.68 9.44 -41.04
CA ILE A 14 -18.07 10.29 -39.90
C ILE A 14 -19.20 11.28 -40.24
N GLU A 15 -19.23 11.75 -41.49
CA GLU A 15 -20.22 12.70 -41.97
C GLU A 15 -21.66 12.15 -41.99
N GLU A 16 -21.84 10.91 -42.46
CA GLU A 16 -23.15 10.27 -42.60
C GLU A 16 -23.70 10.01 -41.20
N LYS A 17 -22.90 9.39 -40.33
CA LYS A 17 -23.22 9.17 -38.91
C LYS A 17 -23.60 10.47 -38.18
N LEU A 18 -22.93 11.60 -38.48
CA LEU A 18 -23.26 12.93 -37.95
C LEU A 18 -24.55 13.53 -38.55
N LYS A 19 -24.87 13.24 -39.82
CA LYS A 19 -26.12 13.65 -40.47
C LYS A 19 -27.32 12.87 -39.91
N ASP A 20 -27.16 11.57 -39.74
CA ASP A 20 -28.18 10.66 -39.19
C ASP A 20 -28.49 10.97 -37.72
N SER A 21 -27.46 11.29 -36.94
CA SER A 21 -27.59 11.67 -35.52
C SER A 21 -28.05 13.12 -35.29
N ALA A 22 -28.28 13.92 -36.34
CA ALA A 22 -28.53 15.36 -36.19
C ALA A 22 -29.80 15.66 -35.37
N THR A 23 -29.66 16.45 -34.30
CA THR A 23 -30.77 16.85 -33.43
C THR A 23 -31.58 17.99 -34.06
N PRO A 24 -32.91 18.08 -33.87
CA PRO A 24 -33.69 19.24 -34.32
C PRO A 24 -33.10 20.55 -33.79
N LEU A 25 -33.13 21.61 -34.59
CA LEU A 25 -32.71 22.94 -34.15
C LEU A 25 -33.66 23.44 -33.03
N PRO A 26 -33.18 23.72 -31.80
CA PRO A 26 -34.02 24.25 -30.74
C PRO A 26 -34.48 25.68 -31.07
N LYS A 27 -35.54 26.12 -30.39
CA LYS A 27 -36.04 27.50 -30.51
C LYS A 27 -34.93 28.51 -30.15
N GLY A 28 -35.01 29.71 -30.73
CA GLY A 28 -34.09 30.80 -30.39
C GLY A 28 -34.24 31.23 -28.92
N MET A 29 -33.16 31.80 -28.38
CA MET A 29 -33.04 32.26 -27.00
C MET A 29 -32.52 33.70 -26.99
N SER A 30 -33.00 34.53 -26.06
CA SER A 30 -32.54 35.90 -25.85
C SER A 30 -31.17 35.95 -25.14
N VAL A 31 -30.57 37.14 -25.11
CA VAL A 31 -29.30 37.35 -24.39
C VAL A 31 -29.53 37.25 -22.88
N GLU A 32 -30.69 37.70 -22.40
CA GLU A 32 -31.13 37.68 -21.02
C GLU A 32 -31.37 36.23 -20.54
N GLU A 33 -32.06 35.42 -21.33
CA GLU A 33 -32.24 33.97 -21.08
C GLU A 33 -30.90 33.23 -21.10
N PHE A 34 -30.00 33.55 -22.03
CA PHE A 34 -28.66 32.94 -22.08
C PHE A 34 -27.84 33.26 -20.82
N LYS A 35 -27.89 34.50 -20.31
CA LYS A 35 -27.21 34.87 -19.06
C LYS A 35 -27.75 34.11 -17.83
N GLN A 36 -29.03 33.78 -17.83
CA GLN A 36 -29.66 32.96 -16.79
C GLN A 36 -29.34 31.46 -16.94
N SER A 37 -29.21 30.97 -18.17
CA SER A 37 -28.73 29.60 -18.46
C SER A 37 -27.28 29.36 -18.00
N LEU A 38 -26.85 28.10 -17.88
CA LEU A 38 -25.44 27.71 -17.63
C LEU A 38 -24.83 28.37 -16.39
N GLU A 39 -25.42 28.18 -15.20
CA GLU A 39 -24.96 28.79 -13.93
C GLU A 39 -23.48 28.58 -13.61
N SER A 40 -22.88 27.46 -14.04
CA SER A 40 -21.46 27.14 -13.85
C SER A 40 -20.48 27.91 -14.74
N VAL A 41 -20.95 28.69 -15.72
CA VAL A 41 -20.10 29.49 -16.61
C VAL A 41 -19.85 30.86 -15.98
N GLU A 42 -18.59 31.14 -15.64
CA GLU A 42 -18.20 32.39 -14.96
C GLU A 42 -18.09 33.58 -15.93
N ASN A 43 -17.82 33.35 -17.22
CA ASN A 43 -17.42 34.40 -18.16
C ASN A 43 -18.50 34.88 -19.14
N LYS A 44 -19.79 34.62 -18.89
CA LYS A 44 -20.91 34.81 -19.84
C LYS A 44 -20.92 36.19 -20.51
N ASP A 45 -20.80 37.27 -19.75
CA ASP A 45 -20.82 38.64 -20.28
C ASP A 45 -19.65 38.90 -21.23
N ARG A 46 -18.41 38.58 -20.80
CA ARG A 46 -17.20 38.68 -21.63
C ARG A 46 -17.24 37.77 -22.85
N PHE A 47 -17.95 36.65 -22.77
CA PHE A 47 -18.15 35.75 -23.89
C PHE A 47 -19.13 36.34 -24.92
N LEU A 48 -20.21 36.99 -24.47
CA LEU A 48 -21.12 37.72 -25.36
C LEU A 48 -20.41 38.88 -26.09
N GLU A 49 -19.65 39.70 -25.35
CA GLU A 49 -18.75 40.73 -25.91
C GLU A 49 -17.78 40.11 -26.96
N HIS A 50 -17.25 38.92 -26.68
CA HIS A 50 -16.37 38.20 -27.60
C HIS A 50 -17.08 37.68 -28.87
N LEU A 51 -18.38 37.37 -28.82
CA LEU A 51 -19.16 37.00 -30.01
C LEU A 51 -19.53 38.23 -30.85
N GLU A 52 -19.78 39.37 -30.20
CA GLU A 52 -20.08 40.66 -30.86
C GLU A 52 -18.91 41.21 -31.67
N THR A 53 -17.67 41.03 -31.18
CA THR A 53 -16.43 41.49 -31.85
C THR A 53 -16.00 40.65 -33.07
N ARG A 54 -16.88 39.79 -33.63
CA ARG A 54 -16.59 38.95 -34.80
C ARG A 54 -17.41 39.35 -36.02
N ASP A 55 -16.84 39.16 -37.21
CA ASP A 55 -17.43 39.55 -38.52
C ASP A 55 -18.79 38.89 -38.82
N ASN A 56 -19.17 37.86 -38.06
CA ASN A 56 -20.44 37.15 -38.13
C ASN A 56 -21.20 37.13 -36.79
N SER A 57 -21.08 38.19 -35.99
CA SER A 57 -21.72 38.35 -34.67
C SER A 57 -23.22 38.07 -34.68
N GLN A 58 -23.96 38.58 -35.67
CA GLN A 58 -25.41 38.32 -35.81
C GLN A 58 -25.76 36.83 -35.99
N ASP A 59 -24.93 36.03 -36.69
CA ASP A 59 -25.09 34.57 -36.71
C ASP A 59 -24.83 33.98 -35.32
N ARG A 60 -23.74 34.40 -34.64
CA ARG A 60 -23.33 33.81 -33.36
C ARG A 60 -24.35 34.04 -32.25
N LEU A 61 -24.86 35.26 -32.12
CA LEU A 61 -25.90 35.61 -31.14
C LEU A 61 -27.24 34.91 -31.44
N LYS A 62 -27.61 34.75 -32.71
CA LYS A 62 -28.83 34.02 -33.10
C LYS A 62 -28.84 32.54 -32.70
N PHE A 63 -27.68 31.96 -32.41
CA PHE A 63 -27.51 30.54 -32.07
C PHE A 63 -27.05 30.30 -30.62
N LEU A 64 -27.27 31.25 -29.70
CA LEU A 64 -26.97 31.06 -28.26
C LEU A 64 -27.70 29.85 -27.65
N SER A 65 -28.92 29.54 -28.11
CA SER A 65 -29.69 28.36 -27.68
C SER A 65 -29.05 27.01 -28.03
N LEU A 66 -27.98 26.99 -28.82
CA LEU A 66 -27.23 25.77 -29.14
C LEU A 66 -26.14 25.45 -28.12
N ILE A 67 -25.74 26.39 -27.26
CA ILE A 67 -24.54 26.26 -26.43
C ILE A 67 -24.74 25.22 -25.31
N GLU A 68 -25.84 25.27 -24.54
CA GLU A 68 -26.14 24.23 -23.53
C GLU A 68 -26.31 22.84 -24.17
N PRO A 69 -27.08 22.66 -25.27
CA PRO A 69 -27.20 21.35 -25.91
C PRO A 69 -25.91 20.81 -26.55
N ILE A 70 -24.91 21.66 -26.79
CA ILE A 70 -23.57 21.28 -27.26
C ILE A 70 -22.68 20.79 -26.11
N ILE A 71 -22.71 21.45 -24.95
CA ILE A 71 -21.95 21.02 -23.75
C ILE A 71 -22.55 19.72 -23.18
N ARG A 72 -23.88 19.64 -23.10
CA ARG A 72 -24.61 18.57 -22.40
C ARG A 72 -24.71 17.26 -23.18
N GLU A 73 -24.87 17.34 -24.50
CA GLU A 73 -24.95 16.17 -25.39
C GLU A 73 -24.15 16.39 -26.69
N PRO A 74 -22.82 16.55 -26.64
CA PRO A 74 -21.99 16.64 -27.84
C PRO A 74 -22.10 15.38 -28.69
N HIS A 75 -21.89 15.48 -30.00
CA HIS A 75 -21.65 14.30 -30.83
C HIS A 75 -20.19 13.85 -30.76
N ILE A 76 -19.26 14.80 -30.66
CA ILE A 76 -17.82 14.55 -30.44
C ILE A 76 -17.34 15.54 -29.38
N GLU A 77 -16.59 15.06 -28.38
CA GLU A 77 -15.81 15.88 -27.45
C GLU A 77 -14.32 15.63 -27.74
N ILE A 78 -13.55 16.70 -27.90
CA ILE A 78 -12.12 16.68 -28.22
C ILE A 78 -11.37 17.36 -27.09
N PHE A 79 -10.22 16.81 -26.69
CA PHE A 79 -9.31 17.43 -25.73
C PHE A 79 -8.01 17.83 -26.43
N ILE A 80 -7.57 19.07 -26.23
CA ILE A 80 -6.31 19.60 -26.74
C ILE A 80 -5.55 20.23 -25.56
N LYS A 81 -4.37 19.68 -25.24
CA LYS A 81 -3.44 20.28 -24.27
C LYS A 81 -2.69 21.44 -24.91
N ASP A 82 -2.84 22.63 -24.33
CA ASP A 82 -2.04 23.79 -24.71
C ASP A 82 -0.61 23.62 -24.15
N LYS A 83 0.36 23.44 -25.06
CA LYS A 83 1.72 22.98 -24.74
C LYS A 83 2.52 23.92 -23.85
N ASP A 84 2.23 25.22 -23.92
CA ASP A 84 3.00 26.26 -23.23
C ASP A 84 2.34 26.71 -21.91
N SER A 85 1.06 26.36 -21.69
CA SER A 85 0.29 26.79 -20.51
C SER A 85 -0.29 25.66 -19.66
N GLY A 86 -0.27 24.41 -20.14
CA GLY A 86 -0.84 23.25 -19.42
C GLY A 86 -2.37 23.25 -19.31
N ILE A 87 -3.03 24.25 -19.90
CA ILE A 87 -4.48 24.38 -19.97
C ILE A 87 -5.03 23.31 -20.92
N VAL A 88 -6.02 22.55 -20.43
CA VAL A 88 -6.79 21.64 -21.28
C VAL A 88 -7.95 22.42 -21.89
N LYS A 89 -7.92 22.61 -23.21
CA LYS A 89 -9.07 23.10 -23.97
C LYS A 89 -9.92 21.90 -24.34
N LYS A 90 -11.23 22.06 -24.19
CA LYS A 90 -12.20 21.12 -24.77
C LYS A 90 -12.82 21.74 -26.01
N GLU A 91 -13.10 20.91 -27.01
CA GLU A 91 -13.87 21.30 -28.18
C GLU A 91 -15.01 20.31 -28.39
N TYR A 92 -16.24 20.82 -28.34
CA TYR A 92 -17.45 20.04 -28.57
C TYR A 92 -17.96 20.28 -29.98
N ILE A 93 -18.34 19.21 -30.67
CA ILE A 93 -18.95 19.26 -32.00
C ILE A 93 -20.34 18.63 -31.92
N LYS A 94 -21.34 19.32 -32.49
CA LYS A 94 -22.71 18.80 -32.63
C LYS A 94 -23.28 19.11 -34.01
N ALA A 95 -24.18 18.25 -34.46
CA ALA A 95 -24.91 18.40 -35.72
C ALA A 95 -26.37 18.72 -35.41
N PHE A 96 -26.89 19.80 -36.00
CA PHE A 96 -28.31 20.15 -35.91
C PHE A 96 -28.96 20.12 -37.29
N LYS A 97 -30.23 19.73 -37.35
CA LYS A 97 -31.06 19.74 -38.57
C LYS A 97 -32.14 20.82 -38.51
N ASP A 98 -32.17 21.57 -39.60
CA ASP A 98 -33.18 22.57 -40.00
C ASP A 98 -33.95 21.98 -41.20
N GLU A 99 -35.14 22.50 -41.54
CA GLU A 99 -36.18 21.79 -42.33
C GLU A 99 -35.75 21.22 -43.69
N ASN A 100 -34.61 21.65 -44.24
CA ASN A 100 -34.01 21.03 -45.43
C ASN A 100 -32.47 20.83 -45.36
N LYS A 101 -31.78 21.14 -44.24
CA LYS A 101 -30.29 21.07 -44.17
C LYS A 101 -29.75 20.77 -42.76
N THR A 102 -28.88 19.77 -42.67
CA THR A 102 -28.00 19.57 -41.50
C THR A 102 -26.82 20.55 -41.52
N ARG A 103 -26.42 21.06 -40.35
CA ARG A 103 -25.24 21.92 -40.16
C ARG A 103 -24.43 21.46 -38.94
N LEU A 104 -23.12 21.65 -39.01
CA LEU A 104 -22.19 21.36 -37.91
C LEU A 104 -21.87 22.65 -37.12
N TYR A 105 -21.75 22.49 -35.81
CA TYR A 105 -21.48 23.54 -34.84
C TYR A 105 -20.34 23.09 -33.93
N MET A 106 -19.46 24.02 -33.54
CA MET A 106 -18.38 23.76 -32.58
C MET A 106 -18.37 24.79 -31.46
N LEU A 107 -18.18 24.34 -30.22
CA LEU A 107 -17.97 25.18 -29.04
C LEU A 107 -16.62 24.81 -28.42
N ILE A 108 -15.80 25.81 -28.12
CA ILE A 108 -14.51 25.64 -27.45
C ILE A 108 -14.63 26.20 -26.03
N THR A 109 -14.25 25.40 -25.04
CA THR A 109 -14.28 25.73 -23.60
C THR A 109 -12.94 25.47 -22.94
N GLN A 110 -12.83 25.89 -21.68
CA GLN A 110 -11.64 25.77 -20.84
C GLN A 110 -12.08 25.61 -19.36
N ASP A 111 -11.17 25.07 -18.52
CA ASP A 111 -11.27 25.02 -17.06
C ASP A 111 -12.54 24.32 -16.58
N ASN A 112 -12.72 23.08 -17.06
CA ASN A 112 -13.90 22.24 -16.81
C ASN A 112 -15.22 22.97 -17.13
N ASP A 113 -15.25 23.61 -18.31
CA ASP A 113 -16.44 24.23 -18.91
C ASP A 113 -16.93 25.50 -18.21
N THR A 114 -16.21 25.98 -17.20
CA THR A 114 -16.47 27.27 -16.53
C THR A 114 -16.15 28.49 -17.42
N ILE A 115 -15.25 28.33 -18.40
CA ILE A 115 -14.86 29.38 -19.35
C ILE A 115 -15.23 28.98 -20.78
N LEU A 116 -16.19 29.69 -21.38
CA LEU A 116 -16.47 29.60 -22.82
C LEU A 116 -15.44 30.44 -23.59
N ARG A 117 -14.73 29.83 -24.55
CA ARG A 117 -13.67 30.49 -25.33
C ARG A 117 -14.15 31.01 -26.68
N THR A 118 -14.83 30.19 -27.47
CA THR A 118 -15.48 30.64 -28.72
C THR A 118 -16.55 29.67 -29.19
N PHE A 119 -17.49 30.16 -30.01
CA PHE A 119 -18.56 29.35 -30.61
C PHE A 119 -18.63 29.60 -32.12
N ILE A 120 -18.63 28.52 -32.90
CA ILE A 120 -18.51 28.49 -34.36
C ILE A 120 -19.82 27.91 -34.94
N PRO A 121 -20.74 28.76 -35.44
CA PRO A 121 -22.09 28.34 -35.86
C PRO A 121 -22.17 27.75 -37.28
N LYS A 122 -21.04 27.66 -37.99
CA LYS A 122 -20.92 27.18 -39.38
C LYS A 122 -19.60 26.42 -39.52
N LEU A 123 -19.44 25.33 -38.74
CA LEU A 123 -18.24 24.50 -38.76
C LEU A 123 -18.12 23.82 -40.13
N ASN A 124 -16.97 23.99 -40.80
CA ASN A 124 -16.69 23.28 -42.05
C ASN A 124 -15.99 21.94 -41.76
N GLU A 125 -16.27 20.95 -42.62
CA GLU A 125 -15.82 19.57 -42.48
C GLU A 125 -14.28 19.44 -42.46
N ARG A 126 -13.56 20.19 -43.31
CA ARG A 126 -12.08 20.19 -43.34
C ARG A 126 -11.47 20.66 -42.01
N TYR A 127 -12.05 21.71 -41.41
CA TYR A 127 -11.59 22.25 -40.13
C TYR A 127 -11.85 21.27 -38.99
N MET A 128 -13.06 20.67 -38.95
CA MET A 128 -13.37 19.57 -38.02
C MET A 128 -12.36 18.40 -38.15
N ARG A 129 -12.05 17.96 -39.37
CA ARG A 129 -11.08 16.89 -39.61
C ARG A 129 -9.65 17.25 -39.15
N SER A 130 -9.24 18.52 -39.21
CA SER A 130 -7.95 18.92 -38.63
C SER A 130 -8.00 18.79 -37.10
N HIS A 131 -8.99 19.40 -36.45
CA HIS A 131 -9.10 19.38 -34.99
C HIS A 131 -9.20 17.96 -34.42
N VAL A 132 -9.88 17.03 -35.11
CA VAL A 132 -9.89 15.59 -34.79
C VAL A 132 -8.52 14.92 -34.97
N ARG A 133 -7.73 15.32 -35.98
CA ARG A 133 -6.35 14.82 -36.18
C ARG A 133 -5.39 15.36 -35.12
N ASP A 134 -5.56 16.64 -34.77
CA ASP A 134 -4.71 17.39 -33.83
C ASP A 134 -5.04 17.09 -32.35
N ALA A 135 -6.17 16.44 -32.07
CA ALA A 135 -6.66 16.02 -30.74
C ALA A 135 -5.70 15.09 -29.95
N ASP A 136 -5.59 15.28 -28.64
CA ASP A 136 -4.93 14.32 -27.73
C ASP A 136 -5.85 13.14 -27.40
N ILE A 137 -7.13 13.43 -27.16
CA ILE A 137 -8.20 12.49 -26.82
C ILE A 137 -9.47 12.89 -27.60
N ILE A 138 -10.21 11.88 -28.07
CA ILE A 138 -11.49 12.04 -28.77
C ILE A 138 -12.51 11.13 -28.06
N HIS A 139 -13.63 11.68 -27.61
CA HIS A 139 -14.83 10.92 -27.26
C HIS A 139 -15.88 11.13 -28.35
N SER A 140 -16.62 10.07 -28.70
CA SER A 140 -17.69 10.12 -29.69
C SER A 140 -18.95 9.49 -29.15
N PHE A 141 -20.04 10.24 -29.22
CA PHE A 141 -21.37 9.86 -28.71
C PHE A 141 -22.37 9.65 -29.86
N ILE A 142 -21.85 9.52 -31.09
CA ILE A 142 -22.63 9.31 -32.32
C ILE A 142 -23.21 7.89 -32.32
N GLN A 143 -24.51 7.77 -32.09
CA GLN A 143 -25.21 6.48 -31.98
C GLN A 143 -25.66 5.98 -33.37
N PRO A 144 -25.36 4.72 -33.76
CA PRO A 144 -25.99 4.12 -34.92
C PRO A 144 -27.50 3.89 -34.65
N ASN A 145 -28.35 4.36 -35.56
CA ASN A 145 -29.81 4.17 -35.59
C ASN A 145 -30.62 4.76 -34.40
N ARG A 146 -30.56 6.09 -34.19
CA ARG A 146 -31.42 6.80 -33.22
C ARG A 146 -32.80 7.14 -33.82
N THR A 147 -33.83 6.34 -33.55
CA THR A 147 -35.23 6.65 -33.93
C THR A 147 -35.87 7.66 -32.97
N ALA A 148 -36.74 8.55 -33.49
CA ALA A 148 -37.29 9.73 -32.80
C ALA A 148 -38.36 9.45 -31.71
N LYS A 149 -38.08 8.52 -30.78
CA LYS A 149 -38.92 8.22 -29.60
C LYS A 149 -38.20 8.44 -28.25
N SER A 150 -36.96 8.94 -28.25
CA SER A 150 -36.18 9.21 -27.04
C SER A 150 -36.55 10.50 -26.31
N ASP A 151 -37.22 11.44 -26.99
CA ASP A 151 -37.10 12.86 -26.65
C ASP A 151 -38.06 13.31 -25.53
N ASN A 152 -39.00 12.45 -25.13
CA ASN A 152 -40.01 12.72 -24.08
C ASN A 152 -39.56 12.32 -22.66
N ALA A 153 -38.28 11.96 -22.43
CA ALA A 153 -37.81 11.48 -21.13
C ALA A 153 -37.09 12.55 -20.27
N LEU A 154 -36.93 13.78 -20.77
CA LEU A 154 -36.10 14.83 -20.16
C LEU A 154 -36.75 16.23 -20.13
N SER A 155 -38.02 16.35 -20.51
CA SER A 155 -38.82 17.58 -20.42
C SER A 155 -39.26 17.94 -18.99
N ASP A 156 -39.39 16.94 -18.12
CA ASP A 156 -40.28 17.00 -16.96
C ASP A 156 -39.61 17.57 -15.68
N VAL A 157 -38.53 18.36 -15.83
CA VAL A 157 -37.75 18.91 -14.70
C VAL A 157 -37.48 20.42 -14.83
N VAL A 158 -38.39 21.19 -15.46
CA VAL A 158 -38.56 22.62 -15.17
C VAL A 158 -40.04 23.00 -15.18
N VAL A 159 -40.54 23.59 -14.10
CA VAL A 159 -41.91 24.12 -14.03
C VAL A 159 -41.92 25.61 -14.35
N TYR A 160 -42.62 25.99 -15.42
CA TYR A 160 -43.13 27.34 -15.62
C TYR A 160 -44.66 27.26 -15.85
N GLY A 161 -45.40 28.24 -15.31
CA GLY A 161 -46.81 28.06 -14.94
C GLY A 161 -47.85 28.00 -16.07
N GLU A 162 -48.99 27.40 -15.76
CA GLU A 162 -50.14 27.24 -16.66
C GLU A 162 -50.94 28.54 -16.88
N ASN A 163 -51.40 28.76 -18.12
CA ASN A 163 -52.82 28.99 -18.44
C ASN A 163 -53.06 28.86 -19.98
N PRO A 164 -54.30 28.87 -20.53
CA PRO A 164 -54.76 27.70 -21.29
C PRO A 164 -55.16 28.00 -22.75
N THR A 165 -55.51 26.96 -23.53
CA THR A 165 -56.77 26.87 -24.33
C THR A 165 -56.86 25.55 -25.14
N GLN A 166 -57.93 24.78 -24.86
CA GLN A 166 -58.68 23.81 -25.70
C GLN A 166 -58.00 22.93 -26.80
N LYS A 167 -58.17 21.60 -26.63
CA LYS A 167 -58.86 20.61 -27.52
C LYS A 167 -58.43 20.43 -29.01
N ASP A 168 -58.56 19.26 -29.65
CA ASP A 168 -59.15 17.95 -29.26
C ASP A 168 -58.51 16.80 -30.07
N LEU A 169 -58.75 15.55 -29.60
CA LEU A 169 -58.96 14.25 -30.29
C LEU A 169 -58.57 14.06 -31.80
N THR A 170 -58.10 12.89 -32.26
CA THR A 170 -58.09 11.53 -31.63
C THR A 170 -56.69 10.85 -31.75
N ASP A 171 -56.37 9.63 -32.24
CA ASP A 171 -57.10 8.49 -32.85
C ASP A 171 -56.39 7.13 -32.59
N GLN A 172 -56.94 6.01 -33.09
CA GLN A 172 -56.61 4.63 -32.68
C GLN A 172 -55.44 3.90 -33.39
N GLU A 173 -54.86 2.98 -32.62
CA GLU A 173 -54.44 1.60 -32.94
C GLU A 173 -54.50 1.09 -34.40
N ASP A 174 -53.39 0.48 -34.87
CA ASP A 174 -53.34 -0.95 -35.21
C ASP A 174 -51.86 -1.46 -35.24
N LEU A 175 -51.67 -2.76 -35.52
CA LEU A 175 -50.42 -3.46 -35.86
C LEU A 175 -49.38 -3.59 -34.74
N SER A 176 -49.78 -4.24 -33.65
CA SER A 176 -48.89 -5.19 -32.96
C SER A 176 -49.25 -6.63 -33.36
N LYS A 177 -48.26 -7.54 -33.37
CA LYS A 177 -48.14 -8.78 -34.18
C LYS A 177 -47.54 -8.45 -35.57
N THR A 178 -46.56 -9.20 -36.08
CA THR A 178 -46.18 -10.59 -35.75
C THR A 178 -44.73 -10.71 -35.29
N SER A 179 -44.50 -11.37 -34.15
CA SER A 179 -43.18 -11.82 -33.69
C SER A 179 -43.30 -13.27 -33.20
N LYS A 180 -43.25 -14.16 -34.19
CA LYS A 180 -43.12 -15.63 -34.17
C LYS A 180 -43.14 -16.08 -35.64
N ASP A 181 -42.47 -17.18 -35.93
CA ASP A 181 -42.25 -17.79 -37.27
C ASP A 181 -41.09 -17.19 -38.08
N LEU A 182 -39.87 -17.55 -37.67
CA LEU A 182 -38.68 -17.52 -38.53
C LEU A 182 -37.58 -18.50 -38.06
N ASN A 183 -37.97 -19.62 -37.44
CA ASN A 183 -37.02 -20.54 -36.81
C ASN A 183 -37.40 -22.03 -36.96
N GLU A 184 -37.93 -22.43 -38.12
CA GLU A 184 -37.92 -23.83 -38.59
C GLU A 184 -38.28 -23.92 -40.10
N THR A 185 -37.30 -23.88 -41.00
CA THR A 185 -37.44 -24.37 -42.41
C THR A 185 -36.08 -24.46 -43.12
N THR A 186 -35.29 -25.49 -42.82
CA THR A 186 -33.97 -25.70 -43.45
C THR A 186 -34.11 -26.38 -44.82
N GLN A 187 -34.93 -25.84 -45.74
CA GLN A 187 -35.07 -26.38 -47.09
C GLN A 187 -35.74 -25.45 -48.13
N GLU A 188 -35.10 -24.33 -48.51
CA GLU A 188 -35.10 -23.85 -49.91
C GLU A 188 -34.04 -22.76 -50.16
N ALA A 189 -32.76 -23.15 -50.11
CA ALA A 189 -31.66 -22.26 -50.49
C ALA A 189 -31.50 -22.20 -52.03
N LYS A 190 -32.10 -21.20 -52.68
CA LYS A 190 -31.71 -20.76 -54.02
C LYS A 190 -32.03 -19.28 -54.28
N ASN A 191 -31.03 -18.57 -54.80
CA ASN A 191 -31.11 -17.20 -55.33
C ASN A 191 -31.26 -16.05 -54.30
N LEU A 192 -30.58 -16.13 -53.16
CA LEU A 192 -29.91 -14.92 -52.65
C LEU A 192 -28.69 -14.63 -53.53
N SER A 193 -28.40 -13.37 -53.80
CA SER A 193 -27.22 -12.98 -54.57
C SER A 193 -25.93 -13.15 -53.76
N PRO A 194 -24.76 -13.32 -54.41
CA PRO A 194 -23.48 -13.34 -53.72
C PRO A 194 -23.20 -12.08 -52.87
N LEU A 195 -23.83 -10.95 -53.23
CA LEU A 195 -23.74 -9.69 -52.48
C LEU A 195 -24.54 -9.74 -51.18
N GLU A 196 -25.75 -10.28 -51.19
CA GLU A 196 -26.57 -10.44 -49.98
C GLU A 196 -25.96 -11.44 -49.00
N GLN A 197 -25.41 -12.54 -49.51
CA GLN A 197 -24.71 -13.53 -48.70
C GLN A 197 -23.43 -12.95 -48.06
N ALA A 198 -22.61 -12.24 -48.83
CA ALA A 198 -21.43 -11.53 -48.31
C ALA A 198 -21.79 -10.41 -47.31
N ASN A 199 -22.93 -9.73 -47.50
CA ASN A 199 -23.42 -8.73 -46.55
C ASN A 199 -23.88 -9.37 -45.23
N ALA A 200 -24.56 -10.52 -45.27
CA ALA A 200 -24.97 -11.26 -44.08
C ALA A 200 -23.75 -11.78 -43.29
N GLU A 201 -22.77 -12.38 -43.98
CA GLU A 201 -21.51 -12.84 -43.37
C GLU A 201 -20.72 -11.67 -42.74
N LYS A 202 -20.67 -10.52 -43.42
CA LYS A 202 -20.02 -9.31 -42.91
C LYS A 202 -20.74 -8.72 -41.68
N LEU A 203 -22.07 -8.77 -41.65
CA LEU A 203 -22.86 -8.29 -40.51
C LEU A 203 -22.67 -9.20 -39.29
N ALA A 204 -22.78 -10.52 -39.47
CA ALA A 204 -22.53 -11.50 -38.42
C ALA A 204 -21.09 -11.40 -37.87
N LYS A 205 -20.11 -11.17 -38.74
CA LYS A 205 -18.72 -10.92 -38.33
C LYS A 205 -18.60 -9.65 -37.47
N LEU A 206 -19.15 -8.52 -37.90
CA LEU A 206 -19.15 -7.26 -37.12
C LEU A 206 -19.83 -7.41 -35.75
N GLU A 207 -20.91 -8.19 -35.68
CA GLU A 207 -21.61 -8.48 -34.43
C GLU A 207 -20.75 -9.36 -33.50
N SER A 208 -20.04 -10.36 -34.05
CA SER A 208 -19.09 -11.18 -33.28
C SER A 208 -17.88 -10.40 -32.77
N GLU A 209 -17.27 -9.55 -33.60
CA GLU A 209 -16.13 -8.69 -33.23
C GLU A 209 -16.53 -7.69 -32.12
N LYS A 210 -17.75 -7.13 -32.20
CA LYS A 210 -18.32 -6.29 -31.13
C LYS A 210 -18.48 -7.09 -29.83
N LEU A 211 -19.12 -8.26 -29.88
CA LEU A 211 -19.37 -9.09 -28.69
C LEU A 211 -18.06 -9.54 -28.02
N GLU A 212 -17.04 -9.86 -28.81
CA GLU A 212 -15.71 -10.21 -28.32
C GLU A 212 -15.04 -9.03 -27.61
N SER A 213 -15.07 -7.83 -28.20
CA SER A 213 -14.55 -6.59 -27.59
C SER A 213 -15.27 -6.22 -26.28
N GLU A 214 -16.58 -6.43 -26.19
CA GLU A 214 -17.37 -6.17 -24.98
C GLU A 214 -17.02 -7.16 -23.86
N GLN A 215 -16.79 -8.43 -24.22
CA GLN A 215 -16.27 -9.42 -23.29
C GLN A 215 -14.82 -9.11 -22.85
N GLU A 216 -13.94 -8.64 -23.73
CA GLU A 216 -12.58 -8.24 -23.35
C GLU A 216 -12.58 -7.05 -22.39
N PHE A 217 -13.42 -6.04 -22.63
CA PHE A 217 -13.58 -4.90 -21.72
C PHE A 217 -14.09 -5.34 -20.34
N LEU A 218 -15.09 -6.25 -20.30
CA LEU A 218 -15.60 -6.80 -19.04
C LEU A 218 -14.53 -7.63 -18.31
N LYS A 219 -13.80 -8.51 -19.02
CA LYS A 219 -12.66 -9.27 -18.46
C LYS A 219 -11.56 -8.34 -17.92
N ALA A 220 -11.24 -7.26 -18.61
CA ALA A 220 -10.23 -6.29 -18.17
C ALA A 220 -10.68 -5.54 -16.89
N LYS A 221 -11.95 -5.13 -16.82
CA LYS A 221 -12.55 -4.49 -15.64
C LYS A 221 -12.63 -5.45 -14.44
N GLU A 222 -12.95 -6.72 -14.68
CA GLU A 222 -12.95 -7.77 -13.67
C GLU A 222 -11.53 -8.06 -13.16
N GLN A 223 -10.53 -8.15 -14.05
CA GLN A 223 -9.12 -8.27 -13.68
C GLN A 223 -8.60 -7.05 -12.90
N GLU A 224 -9.03 -5.83 -13.23
CA GLU A 224 -8.65 -4.63 -12.49
C GLU A 224 -9.22 -4.66 -11.06
N ASN A 225 -10.48 -5.05 -10.89
CA ASN A 225 -11.12 -5.20 -9.59
C ASN A 225 -10.48 -6.34 -8.77
N ALA A 226 -10.26 -7.51 -9.39
CA ALA A 226 -9.58 -8.63 -8.74
C ALA A 226 -8.13 -8.27 -8.34
N ARG A 227 -7.44 -7.46 -9.15
CA ARG A 227 -6.11 -6.90 -8.82
C ARG A 227 -6.18 -5.91 -7.65
N LYS A 228 -7.20 -5.04 -7.59
CA LYS A 228 -7.42 -4.13 -6.46
C LYS A 228 -7.71 -4.90 -5.17
N GLU A 229 -8.56 -5.93 -5.22
CA GLU A 229 -8.82 -6.81 -4.08
C GLU A 229 -7.59 -7.61 -3.64
N ALA A 230 -6.85 -8.21 -4.57
CA ALA A 230 -5.64 -8.97 -4.26
C ALA A 230 -4.54 -8.07 -3.69
N LEU A 231 -4.39 -6.85 -4.23
CA LEU A 231 -3.50 -5.83 -3.67
C LEU A 231 -3.96 -5.39 -2.28
N LYS A 232 -5.26 -5.15 -2.07
CA LYS A 232 -5.83 -4.82 -0.77
C LYS A 232 -5.56 -5.92 0.27
N LYS A 233 -5.90 -7.19 -0.03
CA LYS A 233 -5.63 -8.35 0.84
C LYS A 233 -4.15 -8.57 1.11
N LYS A 234 -3.29 -8.33 0.12
CA LYS A 234 -1.83 -8.34 0.31
C LYS A 234 -1.37 -7.22 1.25
N LEU A 235 -1.85 -6.00 1.04
CA LEU A 235 -1.51 -4.85 1.87
C LEU A 235 -2.04 -4.99 3.30
N GLU A 236 -3.24 -5.55 3.51
CA GLU A 236 -3.76 -5.94 4.83
C GLU A 236 -2.81 -6.92 5.53
N HIS A 237 -2.32 -7.94 4.82
CA HIS A 237 -1.39 -8.92 5.37
C HIS A 237 -0.01 -8.31 5.70
N GLU A 238 0.50 -7.40 4.86
CA GLU A 238 1.79 -6.73 5.07
C GLU A 238 1.71 -5.63 6.15
N ARG A 239 0.60 -4.87 6.21
CA ARG A 239 0.30 -3.81 7.20
C ARG A 239 -0.18 -4.37 8.54
N GLY A 240 -0.64 -5.62 8.57
CA GLY A 240 -0.97 -6.40 9.77
C GLY A 240 0.21 -6.67 10.71
N ASN A 241 1.45 -6.30 10.30
CA ASN A 241 2.62 -6.23 11.19
C ASN A 241 2.60 -5.03 12.16
N ALA A 242 1.44 -4.40 12.41
CA ALA A 242 1.21 -3.64 13.63
C ALA A 242 1.32 -4.62 14.82
N GLY A 243 2.55 -4.73 15.35
CA GLY A 243 3.03 -5.91 16.10
C GLY A 243 2.10 -6.40 17.20
N ASN A 244 2.05 -7.74 17.34
CA ASN A 244 1.15 -8.53 18.19
C ASN A 244 0.47 -7.69 19.28
N ILE A 245 -0.85 -7.55 19.14
CA ILE A 245 -1.69 -6.80 20.09
C ILE A 245 -1.38 -7.32 21.50
N GLU A 246 -1.43 -6.49 22.54
CA GLU A 246 -1.23 -7.01 23.90
C GLU A 246 -2.33 -8.01 24.33
N SER A 247 -3.42 -8.10 23.54
CA SER A 247 -4.44 -9.15 23.58
C SER A 247 -3.98 -10.52 23.04
N GLN A 248 -2.96 -10.53 22.19
CA GLN A 248 -2.31 -11.72 21.61
C GLN A 248 -1.07 -12.18 22.40
N THR A 249 -0.63 -11.42 23.40
CA THR A 249 0.40 -11.87 24.36
C THR A 249 -0.05 -13.19 24.97
N LYS A 250 0.71 -14.27 24.74
CA LYS A 250 0.33 -15.62 25.15
C LYS A 250 0.43 -15.75 26.68
N ILE A 251 -0.69 -15.56 27.36
CA ILE A 251 -0.83 -15.94 28.76
C ILE A 251 -0.79 -17.48 28.81
N GLU A 252 0.14 -18.03 29.59
CA GLU A 252 0.20 -19.46 29.85
C GLU A 252 -0.68 -19.74 31.07
N VAL A 253 -1.87 -20.29 30.81
CA VAL A 253 -2.79 -20.75 31.85
C VAL A 253 -2.35 -22.14 32.30
N GLY A 254 -2.11 -22.30 33.60
CA GLY A 254 -1.65 -23.57 34.19
C GLY A 254 -2.78 -24.57 34.45
N GLU A 255 -2.46 -25.59 35.26
CA GLU A 255 -3.45 -26.55 35.77
C GLU A 255 -4.45 -25.89 36.73
N ASP A 256 -5.67 -26.42 36.74
CA ASP A 256 -6.78 -25.91 37.55
C ASP A 256 -6.51 -26.03 39.06
N ILE A 257 -6.84 -24.97 39.80
CA ILE A 257 -6.87 -25.02 41.26
C ILE A 257 -8.21 -25.63 41.76
N PRO A 258 -8.25 -26.27 42.94
CA PRO A 258 -9.50 -26.73 43.53
C PRO A 258 -10.43 -25.54 43.86
N VAL A 259 -11.64 -25.54 43.31
CA VAL A 259 -12.64 -24.49 43.53
C VAL A 259 -13.97 -25.07 44.03
N GLN A 260 -14.61 -24.40 45.00
CA GLN A 260 -15.97 -24.72 45.43
C GLN A 260 -16.92 -23.65 44.88
N ALA A 261 -17.50 -23.90 43.70
CA ALA A 261 -18.43 -23.00 43.02
C ALA A 261 -19.74 -22.83 43.81
N GLN A 262 -20.22 -21.58 43.92
CA GLN A 262 -21.38 -21.18 44.71
C GLN A 262 -22.61 -20.99 43.81
N THR A 263 -23.10 -22.09 43.24
CA THR A 263 -24.16 -22.09 42.21
C THR A 263 -25.52 -21.53 42.64
N GLN A 264 -25.73 -21.30 43.94
CA GLN A 264 -26.93 -20.65 44.49
C GLN A 264 -26.85 -19.12 44.48
N ILE A 265 -25.66 -18.54 44.34
CA ILE A 265 -25.47 -17.09 44.23
C ILE A 265 -25.67 -16.67 42.76
N PRO A 266 -26.50 -15.67 42.45
CA PRO A 266 -26.66 -15.17 41.08
C PRO A 266 -25.33 -14.75 40.45
N LYS A 267 -25.09 -15.11 39.19
CA LYS A 267 -23.84 -14.80 38.49
C LYS A 267 -23.56 -13.30 38.49
N SER A 268 -22.36 -12.92 38.91
CA SER A 268 -21.84 -11.56 38.74
C SER A 268 -21.53 -11.32 37.26
N ARG A 269 -21.44 -10.07 36.80
CA ARG A 269 -21.14 -9.74 35.40
C ARG A 269 -20.17 -8.58 35.30
N VAL A 270 -19.25 -8.70 34.35
CA VAL A 270 -18.43 -7.57 33.86
C VAL A 270 -18.74 -7.31 32.40
N ARG A 271 -18.74 -6.04 32.01
CA ARG A 271 -18.98 -5.57 30.65
C ARG A 271 -17.74 -4.81 30.21
N LEU A 272 -17.12 -5.22 29.10
CA LEU A 272 -16.10 -4.40 28.43
C LEU A 272 -16.77 -3.38 27.53
N ASN A 273 -17.65 -3.85 26.67
CA ASN A 273 -18.50 -3.07 25.77
C ASN A 273 -19.86 -3.80 25.62
N GLU A 274 -20.77 -3.28 24.81
CA GLU A 274 -22.14 -3.82 24.67
C GLU A 274 -22.20 -5.27 24.15
N ARG A 275 -21.17 -5.72 23.41
CA ARG A 275 -21.08 -7.09 22.86
C ARG A 275 -20.34 -8.04 23.79
N GLU A 276 -19.35 -7.54 24.52
CA GLU A 276 -18.45 -8.31 25.38
C GLU A 276 -18.87 -8.21 26.86
N ILE A 277 -19.86 -9.05 27.21
CA ILE A 277 -20.35 -9.24 28.57
C ILE A 277 -19.93 -10.63 29.05
N TYR A 278 -19.17 -10.68 30.15
CA TYR A 278 -18.66 -11.90 30.74
C TYR A 278 -19.40 -12.19 32.04
N ASP A 279 -20.11 -13.31 32.06
CA ASP A 279 -20.71 -13.90 33.26
C ASP A 279 -19.61 -14.52 34.14
N LEU A 280 -19.68 -14.25 35.45
CA LEU A 280 -18.74 -14.73 36.45
C LEU A 280 -19.49 -15.50 37.54
N ASP A 281 -19.03 -16.71 37.82
CA ASP A 281 -19.47 -17.53 38.95
C ASP A 281 -18.69 -17.18 40.21
N TYR A 282 -19.38 -17.08 41.35
CA TYR A 282 -18.71 -16.96 42.65
C TYR A 282 -18.14 -18.32 43.07
N ALA A 283 -16.91 -18.34 43.58
CA ALA A 283 -16.24 -19.56 44.01
C ALA A 283 -15.43 -19.32 45.28
N ILE A 284 -15.42 -20.32 46.18
CA ILE A 284 -14.50 -20.35 47.31
C ILE A 284 -13.22 -21.07 46.86
N VAL A 285 -12.07 -20.46 47.14
CA VAL A 285 -10.74 -20.97 46.83
C VAL A 285 -9.81 -20.80 48.03
N LYS A 286 -8.71 -21.55 48.09
CA LYS A 286 -7.70 -21.37 49.15
C LYS A 286 -6.78 -20.20 48.82
N ALA A 287 -6.45 -19.41 49.84
CA ALA A 287 -5.56 -18.25 49.73
C ALA A 287 -4.21 -18.60 49.09
N LYS A 288 -3.62 -19.74 49.47
CA LYS A 288 -2.34 -20.24 48.93
C LYS A 288 -2.34 -20.63 47.45
N ASP A 289 -3.52 -20.79 46.85
CA ASP A 289 -3.67 -21.20 45.44
C ASP A 289 -3.93 -19.99 44.51
N LEU A 290 -4.07 -18.77 45.07
CA LEU A 290 -4.17 -17.52 44.33
C LEU A 290 -2.79 -17.00 43.89
N LYS A 291 -2.71 -16.53 42.65
CA LYS A 291 -1.47 -16.07 41.99
C LYS A 291 -1.65 -14.62 41.49
N PRO A 292 -1.57 -13.60 42.38
CA PRO A 292 -1.51 -12.21 41.96
C PRO A 292 -0.19 -11.92 41.23
N SER A 293 -0.24 -11.09 40.18
CA SER A 293 0.93 -10.65 39.42
C SER A 293 1.15 -9.14 39.51
N PHE A 294 2.42 -8.75 39.53
CA PHE A 294 2.90 -7.36 39.53
C PHE A 294 3.96 -7.10 38.45
N THR A 295 4.13 -8.05 37.51
CA THR A 295 5.05 -7.92 36.36
C THR A 295 4.28 -7.82 35.05
N THR A 296 4.71 -6.94 34.16
CA THR A 296 4.08 -6.72 32.85
C THR A 296 4.23 -7.94 31.93
N GLY A 297 3.25 -8.13 31.03
CA GLY A 297 3.23 -9.22 30.04
C GLY A 297 2.37 -10.45 30.40
N GLY A 298 1.66 -10.43 31.53
CA GLY A 298 0.69 -11.46 31.91
C GLY A 298 -0.73 -10.89 32.08
N THR A 299 -1.46 -11.39 33.08
CA THR A 299 -2.73 -10.80 33.56
C THR A 299 -2.57 -9.45 34.26
N GLN A 300 -1.33 -8.99 34.49
CA GLN A 300 -1.03 -7.65 34.95
C GLN A 300 -0.73 -6.72 33.76
N LYS A 301 -1.44 -5.59 33.69
CA LYS A 301 -1.34 -4.58 32.62
C LYS A 301 -0.80 -3.22 33.09
N ARG A 302 -0.60 -3.03 34.40
CA ARG A 302 0.06 -1.83 34.95
C ARG A 302 1.57 -1.97 34.92
N THR A 303 2.27 -0.86 34.73
CA THR A 303 3.73 -0.77 34.91
C THR A 303 4.16 -0.81 36.38
N ASP A 304 3.35 -0.30 37.30
CA ASP A 304 3.76 0.01 38.68
C ASP A 304 2.85 -0.61 39.76
N MET A 305 3.47 -1.07 40.85
CA MET A 305 2.79 -1.62 42.04
C MET A 305 2.56 -0.52 43.11
N ASN A 306 1.31 -0.31 43.52
CA ASN A 306 0.98 0.56 44.65
C ASN A 306 1.04 -0.21 45.98
N GLU A 307 2.15 -0.08 46.71
CA GLU A 307 2.31 -0.69 48.04
C GLU A 307 1.36 -0.11 49.11
N GLU A 308 1.07 1.19 49.07
CA GLU A 308 0.22 1.85 50.08
C GLU A 308 -1.22 1.33 50.01
N GLN A 309 -1.72 1.09 48.80
CA GLN A 309 -3.02 0.48 48.57
C GLN A 309 -3.07 -0.97 49.13
N ILE A 310 -2.01 -1.77 48.93
CA ILE A 310 -1.91 -3.12 49.51
C ILE A 310 -1.90 -3.06 51.04
N LYS A 311 -1.07 -2.18 51.63
CA LYS A 311 -0.96 -1.98 53.10
C LYS A 311 -2.26 -1.44 53.71
N SER A 312 -3.00 -0.61 52.97
CA SER A 312 -4.31 -0.12 53.38
C SER A 312 -5.34 -1.25 53.43
N ILE A 313 -5.40 -2.10 52.40
CA ILE A 313 -6.30 -3.25 52.33
C ILE A 313 -5.94 -4.32 53.38
N SER A 314 -4.66 -4.60 53.61
CA SER A 314 -4.23 -5.58 54.61
C SER A 314 -4.56 -5.17 56.05
N ASN A 315 -4.45 -3.88 56.36
CA ASN A 315 -4.51 -3.38 57.75
C ASN A 315 -5.87 -2.77 58.12
N ASN A 316 -6.60 -2.23 57.14
CA ASN A 316 -7.89 -1.57 57.31
C ASN A 316 -8.86 -1.98 56.19
N PHE A 317 -9.13 -3.28 56.07
CA PHE A 317 -10.12 -3.78 55.10
C PHE A 317 -11.50 -3.13 55.30
N ASP A 318 -12.09 -2.65 54.20
CA ASP A 318 -13.35 -1.94 54.17
C ASP A 318 -14.36 -2.69 53.26
N PRO A 319 -15.35 -3.38 53.84
CA PRO A 319 -16.39 -4.10 53.10
C PRO A 319 -17.13 -3.25 52.06
N GLN A 320 -17.38 -1.96 52.35
CA GLN A 320 -18.22 -1.09 51.51
C GLN A 320 -17.56 -0.70 50.18
N LYS A 321 -16.23 -0.86 50.08
CA LYS A 321 -15.47 -0.59 48.84
C LYS A 321 -15.47 -1.76 47.86
N ILE A 322 -15.98 -2.93 48.26
CA ILE A 322 -15.90 -4.18 47.48
C ILE A 322 -17.26 -4.87 47.36
N PHE A 323 -18.07 -4.96 48.41
CA PHE A 323 -19.36 -5.66 48.30
C PHE A 323 -20.45 -4.72 47.79
N GLY A 324 -21.16 -5.15 46.74
CA GLY A 324 -22.26 -4.39 46.11
C GLY A 324 -21.83 -3.30 45.11
N SER A 325 -20.52 -3.05 44.94
CA SER A 325 -20.00 -2.06 43.97
C SER A 325 -20.11 -2.52 42.50
N GLY A 326 -20.15 -3.84 42.25
CA GLY A 326 -20.37 -4.44 40.93
C GLY A 326 -19.17 -4.33 39.98
N GLY A 327 -19.34 -4.80 38.75
CA GLY A 327 -18.33 -4.69 37.69
C GLY A 327 -16.95 -5.20 38.11
N PHE A 328 -15.89 -4.47 37.79
CA PHE A 328 -14.52 -4.78 38.23
C PHE A 328 -14.27 -4.45 39.72
N GLU A 329 -15.14 -3.65 40.34
CA GLU A 329 -15.02 -3.16 41.73
C GLU A 329 -15.49 -4.16 42.79
N ASP A 330 -16.37 -5.08 42.41
CA ASP A 330 -16.72 -6.28 43.18
C ASP A 330 -15.51 -7.25 43.30
N LEU A 331 -15.67 -8.32 44.08
CA LEU A 331 -14.64 -9.32 44.45
C LEU A 331 -13.65 -9.68 43.31
N PRO A 332 -12.38 -10.01 43.62
CA PRO A 332 -11.36 -10.28 42.61
C PRO A 332 -11.77 -11.33 41.57
N ILE A 333 -11.38 -11.09 40.32
CA ILE A 333 -11.66 -12.00 39.20
C ILE A 333 -10.39 -12.79 38.88
N ILE A 334 -10.49 -14.11 38.83
CA ILE A 334 -9.36 -15.02 38.60
C ILE A 334 -9.62 -15.99 37.44
N LEU A 335 -8.54 -16.54 36.89
CA LEU A 335 -8.57 -17.71 36.03
C LEU A 335 -8.70 -19.00 36.85
N ASN A 336 -9.10 -20.08 36.18
CA ASN A 336 -9.25 -21.42 36.76
C ASN A 336 -7.96 -21.97 37.40
N ASP A 337 -6.79 -21.46 37.02
CA ASP A 337 -5.48 -21.84 37.56
C ASP A 337 -5.02 -20.95 38.73
N GLY A 338 -5.85 -20.01 39.20
CA GLY A 338 -5.54 -19.08 40.28
C GLY A 338 -4.91 -17.75 39.87
N GLN A 339 -4.53 -17.55 38.59
CA GLN A 339 -4.00 -16.26 38.12
C GLN A 339 -5.06 -15.14 38.21
N VAL A 340 -4.69 -13.99 38.77
CA VAL A 340 -5.64 -12.90 39.00
C VAL A 340 -5.75 -11.99 37.78
N ILE A 341 -6.94 -11.92 37.18
CA ILE A 341 -7.27 -11.07 36.02
C ILE A 341 -7.56 -9.64 36.47
N ALA A 342 -8.38 -9.48 37.51
CA ALA A 342 -8.82 -8.16 37.97
C ALA A 342 -8.72 -8.02 39.49
N GLY A 343 -7.94 -7.02 39.95
CA GLY A 343 -7.78 -6.70 41.37
C GLY A 343 -6.55 -7.32 42.03
N ASN A 344 -5.41 -7.43 41.33
CA ASN A 344 -4.14 -7.90 41.87
C ASN A 344 -3.78 -7.30 43.25
N HIS A 345 -3.87 -5.98 43.42
CA HIS A 345 -3.63 -5.30 44.72
C HIS A 345 -4.62 -5.71 45.82
N ARG A 346 -5.88 -6.06 45.47
CA ARG A 346 -6.88 -6.54 46.44
C ARG A 346 -6.55 -7.95 46.91
N VAL A 347 -6.22 -8.85 45.98
CA VAL A 347 -5.78 -10.22 46.33
C VAL A 347 -4.55 -10.16 47.22
N GLN A 348 -3.52 -9.39 46.85
CA GLN A 348 -2.31 -9.29 47.67
C GLN A 348 -2.59 -8.69 49.07
N GLY A 349 -3.52 -7.73 49.19
CA GLY A 349 -3.99 -7.22 50.48
C GLY A 349 -4.78 -8.24 51.30
N MET A 350 -5.61 -9.08 50.64
CA MET A 350 -6.37 -10.17 51.27
C MET A 350 -5.49 -11.32 51.76
N LEU A 351 -4.46 -11.69 50.99
CA LEU A 351 -3.44 -12.67 51.40
C LEU A 351 -2.63 -12.17 52.61
N ASN A 352 -2.43 -10.86 52.71
CA ASN A 352 -1.67 -10.21 53.78
C ASN A 352 -2.56 -9.73 54.95
N PHE A 353 -3.83 -10.14 55.06
CA PHE A 353 -4.75 -9.61 56.06
C PHE A 353 -4.24 -9.71 57.50
N THR A 354 -4.27 -8.59 58.23
CA THR A 354 -4.21 -8.61 59.70
C THR A 354 -5.41 -9.37 60.29
N PRO A 355 -5.32 -9.93 61.51
CA PRO A 355 -6.46 -10.62 62.15
C PRO A 355 -7.73 -9.76 62.23
N LYS A 356 -7.57 -8.44 62.41
CA LYS A 356 -8.67 -7.46 62.36
C LYS A 356 -9.33 -7.42 60.97
N SER A 357 -8.55 -7.25 59.90
CA SER A 357 -9.07 -7.24 58.53
C SER A 357 -9.70 -8.56 58.13
N ARG A 358 -9.08 -9.69 58.53
CA ARG A 358 -9.60 -11.04 58.27
C ARG A 358 -10.97 -11.25 58.91
N TYR A 359 -11.13 -10.90 60.19
CA TYR A 359 -12.42 -10.96 60.88
C TYR A 359 -13.49 -10.07 60.21
N THR A 360 -13.13 -8.84 59.84
CA THR A 360 -14.04 -7.93 59.11
C THR A 360 -14.47 -8.50 57.75
N TYR A 361 -13.56 -9.15 57.03
CA TYR A 361 -13.86 -9.82 55.76
C TYR A 361 -14.77 -11.04 55.95
N GLU A 362 -14.43 -11.96 56.85
CA GLU A 362 -15.23 -13.17 57.13
C GLU A 362 -16.65 -12.81 57.59
N LYS A 363 -16.77 -11.83 58.50
CA LYS A 363 -18.05 -11.30 58.95
C LYS A 363 -18.87 -10.77 57.76
N ALA A 364 -18.26 -9.94 56.91
CA ALA A 364 -18.96 -9.35 55.77
C ALA A 364 -19.38 -10.39 54.71
N ILE A 365 -18.57 -11.43 54.46
CA ILE A 365 -18.96 -12.54 53.56
C ILE A 365 -20.19 -13.29 54.12
N LYS A 366 -20.24 -13.54 55.43
CA LYS A 366 -21.40 -14.15 56.09
C LYS A 366 -22.66 -13.25 56.04
N GLU A 367 -22.49 -11.95 56.20
CA GLU A 367 -23.58 -10.97 56.15
C GLU A 367 -24.14 -10.75 54.71
N TYR A 368 -23.27 -10.65 53.69
CA TYR A 368 -23.68 -10.36 52.30
C TYR A 368 -23.99 -11.60 51.44
N TYR A 369 -23.28 -12.71 51.63
CA TYR A 369 -23.39 -13.90 50.78
C TYR A 369 -23.85 -15.16 51.55
N HIS A 370 -24.03 -15.06 52.86
CA HIS A 370 -24.46 -16.18 53.73
C HIS A 370 -23.54 -17.40 53.70
N ILE A 371 -22.25 -17.17 53.44
CA ILE A 371 -21.19 -18.18 53.44
C ILE A 371 -20.35 -18.07 54.72
N ASP A 372 -20.09 -19.20 55.37
CA ASP A 372 -19.04 -19.35 56.38
C ASP A 372 -17.75 -19.85 55.71
N LEU A 373 -16.71 -19.00 55.71
CA LEU A 373 -15.37 -19.34 55.17
C LEU A 373 -14.47 -19.94 56.26
N LYS A 374 -13.58 -20.87 55.89
CA LYS A 374 -12.46 -21.28 56.76
C LYS A 374 -11.33 -20.24 56.72
N PRO A 375 -10.42 -20.18 57.72
CA PRO A 375 -9.36 -19.17 57.80
C PRO A 375 -8.41 -19.12 56.59
N ASP A 376 -8.22 -20.23 55.87
CA ASP A 376 -7.39 -20.30 54.65
C ASP A 376 -8.17 -20.09 53.35
N GLU A 377 -9.48 -19.79 53.42
CA GLU A 377 -10.37 -19.66 52.26
C GLU A 377 -10.75 -18.20 51.96
N LEU A 378 -10.97 -17.90 50.69
CA LEU A 378 -11.41 -16.61 50.16
C LEU A 378 -12.52 -16.83 49.11
N LEU A 379 -13.52 -15.96 49.10
CA LEU A 379 -14.53 -15.88 48.04
C LEU A 379 -14.01 -14.98 46.90
N VAL A 380 -14.06 -15.49 45.67
CA VAL A 380 -13.60 -14.84 44.44
C VAL A 380 -14.63 -15.03 43.31
N ARG A 381 -14.40 -14.41 42.15
CA ARG A 381 -15.19 -14.59 40.93
C ARG A 381 -14.36 -15.25 39.83
N ILE A 382 -14.96 -16.18 39.09
CA ILE A 382 -14.31 -16.96 38.02
C ILE A 382 -15.19 -16.89 36.76
N PRO A 383 -14.65 -16.66 35.55
CA PRO A 383 -15.40 -16.73 34.30
C PRO A 383 -16.19 -18.04 34.15
N ASN A 384 -17.46 -17.96 33.73
CA ASN A 384 -18.33 -19.15 33.60
C ASN A 384 -17.95 -20.09 32.43
N LYS A 385 -16.99 -19.68 31.61
CA LYS A 385 -16.42 -20.39 30.45
C LYS A 385 -14.91 -20.16 30.45
N ARG A 386 -14.16 -21.07 29.82
CA ARG A 386 -12.75 -20.80 29.50
C ARG A 386 -12.68 -19.64 28.53
N LEU A 387 -11.84 -18.68 28.90
CA LEU A 387 -11.49 -17.53 28.08
C LEU A 387 -10.26 -17.86 27.23
N ASN A 388 -10.22 -17.35 26.00
CA ASN A 388 -9.02 -17.34 25.18
C ASN A 388 -8.13 -16.13 25.53
N ASN A 389 -6.86 -16.15 25.11
CA ASN A 389 -5.88 -15.11 25.48
C ASN A 389 -6.34 -13.67 25.17
N THR A 390 -7.11 -13.46 24.09
CA THR A 390 -7.66 -12.14 23.74
C THR A 390 -8.67 -11.67 24.80
N GLU A 391 -9.60 -12.54 25.18
CA GLU A 391 -10.60 -12.25 26.23
C GLU A 391 -9.93 -12.00 27.59
N ILE A 392 -8.94 -12.82 27.97
CA ILE A 392 -8.21 -12.68 29.25
C ILE A 392 -7.45 -11.35 29.31
N ASN A 393 -6.66 -11.04 28.28
CA ASN A 393 -5.87 -9.82 28.21
C ASN A 393 -6.76 -8.56 28.19
N ASN A 394 -7.89 -8.61 27.48
CA ASN A 394 -8.82 -7.47 27.41
C ASN A 394 -9.55 -7.26 28.74
N LEU A 395 -9.98 -8.33 29.42
CA LEU A 395 -10.51 -8.24 30.79
C LEU A 395 -9.47 -7.66 31.78
N ALA A 396 -8.21 -8.06 31.66
CA ALA A 396 -7.12 -7.52 32.47
C ALA A 396 -6.90 -6.03 32.19
N ALA A 397 -6.90 -5.60 30.92
CA ALA A 397 -6.77 -4.20 30.51
C ALA A 397 -7.93 -3.35 31.03
N SER A 398 -9.18 -3.71 30.71
CA SER A 398 -10.38 -2.96 31.11
C SER A 398 -10.63 -2.96 32.62
N SER A 399 -10.03 -3.87 33.40
CA SER A 399 -10.05 -3.79 34.87
C SER A 399 -9.36 -2.54 35.45
N ASN A 400 -8.62 -1.80 34.61
CA ASN A 400 -7.99 -0.52 34.96
C ASN A 400 -8.73 0.70 34.40
N GLN A 401 -9.86 0.53 33.70
CA GLN A 401 -10.57 1.62 33.03
C GLN A 401 -11.06 2.68 34.02
N GLY A 402 -10.73 3.94 33.77
CA GLY A 402 -11.00 5.07 34.68
C GLY A 402 -10.10 5.11 35.93
N ARG A 403 -9.08 4.24 36.01
CA ARG A 403 -8.12 4.14 37.14
C ARG A 403 -6.68 4.04 36.65
N PHE A 404 -6.39 4.89 35.68
CA PHE A 404 -5.11 5.01 35.01
C PHE A 404 -4.11 5.72 35.93
N ASN A 405 -2.97 5.08 36.18
CA ASN A 405 -1.85 5.73 36.85
C ASN A 405 -1.01 6.54 35.85
N SER A 406 -1.19 6.27 34.55
CA SER A 406 -0.41 6.82 33.44
C SER A 406 -1.19 6.83 32.12
N GLU A 407 -0.72 7.60 31.14
CA GLU A 407 -1.31 7.68 29.79
C GLU A 407 -1.22 6.35 29.02
N SER A 408 -0.20 5.53 29.32
CA SER A 408 -0.07 4.17 28.77
C SER A 408 -1.21 3.27 29.23
N ASP A 409 -1.55 3.27 30.53
CA ASP A 409 -2.66 2.48 31.07
C ASP A 409 -3.98 2.89 30.38
N HIS A 410 -4.15 4.20 30.15
CA HIS A 410 -5.32 4.76 29.46
C HIS A 410 -5.39 4.29 28.01
N ALA A 411 -4.30 4.43 27.25
CA ALA A 411 -4.20 4.00 25.86
C ALA A 411 -4.45 2.50 25.68
N ILE A 412 -3.94 1.65 26.58
CA ILE A 412 -4.16 0.19 26.58
C ILE A 412 -5.65 -0.13 26.79
N ALA A 413 -6.28 0.41 27.84
CA ALA A 413 -7.67 0.09 28.17
C ALA A 413 -8.66 0.60 27.10
N VAL A 414 -8.40 1.79 26.55
CA VAL A 414 -9.17 2.39 25.46
C VAL A 414 -9.05 1.56 24.18
N LEU A 415 -7.84 1.14 23.82
CA LEU A 415 -7.61 0.22 22.70
C LEU A 415 -8.37 -1.10 22.89
N SER A 416 -8.24 -1.76 24.04
CA SER A 416 -8.93 -3.03 24.33
C SER A 416 -10.46 -2.90 24.29
N HIS A 417 -11.02 -1.78 24.76
CA HIS A 417 -12.46 -1.52 24.67
C HIS A 417 -12.97 -1.46 23.22
N TYR A 418 -12.22 -0.84 22.31
CA TYR A 418 -12.58 -0.67 20.89
C TYR A 418 -12.03 -1.74 19.94
N GLU A 419 -11.24 -2.73 20.41
CA GLU A 419 -10.50 -3.68 19.55
C GLU A 419 -11.39 -4.41 18.54
N ALA A 420 -12.56 -4.89 18.98
CA ALA A 420 -13.52 -5.55 18.10
C ALA A 420 -14.03 -4.64 16.97
N LYS A 421 -14.21 -3.34 17.27
CA LYS A 421 -14.67 -2.33 16.32
C LYS A 421 -13.58 -1.85 15.37
N LEU A 422 -12.34 -1.80 15.84
CA LEU A 422 -11.16 -1.49 15.03
C LEU A 422 -10.87 -2.59 14.00
N LYS A 423 -11.09 -3.87 14.36
CA LYS A 423 -11.02 -5.01 13.44
C LYS A 423 -12.16 -5.05 12.41
N GLU A 424 -13.28 -4.37 12.66
CA GLU A 424 -14.37 -4.16 11.70
C GLU A 424 -14.11 -2.94 10.77
N LEU A 425 -13.08 -2.13 11.02
CA LEU A 425 -12.90 -0.82 10.38
C LEU A 425 -12.03 -0.91 9.11
N ASP A 426 -12.67 -1.29 8.01
CA ASP A 426 -12.05 -1.50 6.69
C ASP A 426 -12.48 -0.45 5.63
N GLN A 427 -13.10 0.65 6.07
CA GLN A 427 -13.61 1.70 5.19
C GLN A 427 -12.90 3.05 5.38
N LYS A 428 -12.62 3.73 4.27
CA LYS A 428 -12.09 5.09 4.24
C LYS A 428 -13.07 6.05 4.92
N LEU A 429 -12.54 6.89 5.81
CA LEU A 429 -13.28 7.84 6.63
C LEU A 429 -13.26 9.22 5.98
N ASP A 430 -14.07 9.39 4.93
CA ASP A 430 -14.13 10.64 4.19
C ASP A 430 -14.75 11.79 5.00
N ALA A 431 -14.09 12.96 4.96
CA ALA A 431 -14.45 14.12 5.77
C ALA A 431 -13.89 15.43 5.17
N ASP A 432 -14.69 16.51 5.24
CA ASP A 432 -14.27 17.84 4.77
C ASP A 432 -13.44 18.63 5.77
N SER A 433 -13.45 18.23 7.05
CA SER A 433 -12.70 18.89 8.11
C SER A 433 -12.30 17.92 9.23
N ILE A 434 -11.23 18.27 9.94
CA ILE A 434 -10.76 17.54 11.13
C ILE A 434 -11.85 17.34 12.21
N TYR A 435 -12.75 18.32 12.35
CA TYR A 435 -13.88 18.24 13.28
C TYR A 435 -14.96 17.24 12.83
N SER A 436 -15.18 17.10 11.53
CA SER A 436 -16.05 16.04 10.99
C SER A 436 -15.37 14.68 11.13
N LEU A 437 -14.11 14.57 10.71
CA LEU A 437 -13.33 13.33 10.69
C LEU A 437 -13.32 12.62 12.05
N LYS A 438 -12.94 13.31 13.13
CA LYS A 438 -12.87 12.67 14.46
C LYS A 438 -14.23 12.25 15.02
N ASN A 439 -15.30 12.95 14.63
CA ASN A 439 -16.68 12.54 14.93
C ASN A 439 -17.11 11.34 14.08
N ILE A 440 -16.62 11.20 12.85
CA ILE A 440 -16.83 10.03 11.98
C ILE A 440 -16.09 8.81 12.53
N VAL A 441 -14.84 8.94 12.97
CA VAL A 441 -14.10 7.88 13.70
C VAL A 441 -14.92 7.41 14.91
N ALA A 442 -15.36 8.35 15.75
CA ALA A 442 -16.14 8.03 16.95
C ALA A 442 -17.48 7.35 16.64
N LYS A 443 -18.21 7.81 15.61
CA LYS A 443 -19.47 7.17 15.16
C LYS A 443 -19.28 5.75 14.63
N ASN A 444 -18.17 5.48 13.94
CA ASN A 444 -17.87 4.14 13.41
C ASN A 444 -17.44 3.17 14.52
N LEU A 445 -16.67 3.64 15.50
CA LEU A 445 -16.18 2.83 16.61
C LEU A 445 -17.18 2.71 17.77
N ASN A 446 -18.28 3.48 17.78
CA ASN A 446 -19.29 3.32 18.83
C ASN A 446 -19.99 1.96 18.73
N PHE A 447 -20.31 1.38 19.89
CA PHE A 447 -20.99 0.09 19.99
C PHE A 447 -22.51 0.22 19.87
N ASP A 448 -23.06 1.32 20.39
CA ASP A 448 -24.49 1.65 20.35
C ASP A 448 -24.73 2.95 19.55
N LYS A 449 -25.95 3.14 19.07
CA LYS A 449 -26.40 4.37 18.38
C LYS A 449 -27.11 5.36 19.30
N ALA A 450 -27.55 4.96 20.51
CA ALA A 450 -28.23 5.85 21.46
C ALA A 450 -27.28 6.56 22.45
N THR A 451 -26.10 6.00 22.71
CA THR A 451 -25.02 6.66 23.47
C THR A 451 -24.28 7.70 22.64
N HIS A 452 -23.80 8.76 23.31
CA HIS A 452 -22.91 9.75 22.70
C HIS A 452 -21.51 9.15 22.48
N PRO A 453 -20.96 9.13 21.26
CA PRO A 453 -19.63 8.56 21.02
C PRO A 453 -18.52 9.32 21.77
N ASN A 454 -17.64 8.62 22.49
CA ASN A 454 -16.47 9.25 23.06
C ASN A 454 -15.43 9.54 21.97
N VAL A 455 -15.37 10.81 21.56
CA VAL A 455 -14.49 11.29 20.48
C VAL A 455 -13.01 11.16 20.83
N GLY A 456 -12.61 11.40 22.09
CA GLY A 456 -11.21 11.32 22.51
C GLY A 456 -10.70 9.89 22.41
N ASP A 457 -11.33 9.00 23.17
CA ASP A 457 -10.93 7.60 23.32
C ASP A 457 -11.02 6.85 21.98
N SER A 458 -12.08 7.05 21.19
CA SER A 458 -12.22 6.37 19.87
C SER A 458 -11.07 6.72 18.93
N ASN A 459 -10.63 7.98 18.91
CA ASN A 459 -9.54 8.41 18.05
C ASN A 459 -8.16 8.00 18.62
N LEU A 460 -7.99 8.00 19.95
CA LEU A 460 -6.79 7.45 20.58
C LEU A 460 -6.65 5.94 20.29
N ALA A 461 -7.75 5.18 20.36
CA ALA A 461 -7.77 3.77 20.03
C ALA A 461 -7.36 3.52 18.57
N LEU A 462 -7.90 4.30 17.62
CA LEU A 462 -7.52 4.21 16.21
C LEU A 462 -6.05 4.59 15.97
N LEU A 463 -5.53 5.60 16.66
CA LEU A 463 -4.10 5.95 16.58
C LEU A 463 -3.21 4.80 17.08
N MET A 464 -3.52 4.25 18.26
CA MET A 464 -2.78 3.15 18.89
C MET A 464 -2.93 1.82 18.12
N PHE A 465 -4.01 1.63 17.36
CA PHE A 465 -4.22 0.46 16.49
C PHE A 465 -3.32 0.50 15.25
N ASN A 466 -3.13 1.67 14.64
CA ASN A 466 -2.31 1.85 13.45
C ASN A 466 -0.79 1.99 13.76
N MET A 467 -0.41 2.19 15.03
CA MET A 467 1.00 2.36 15.44
C MET A 467 1.76 1.04 15.59
N PRO A 468 3.08 1.03 15.31
CA PRO A 468 3.92 -0.14 15.50
C PRO A 468 4.25 -0.32 16.98
N ARG A 469 4.32 -1.57 17.44
CA ARG A 469 4.50 -1.91 18.86
C ARG A 469 5.75 -2.72 19.07
N THR A 470 6.82 -2.02 19.45
CA THR A 470 8.01 -2.61 20.05
C THR A 470 8.11 -2.17 21.52
N LYS A 471 9.03 -2.74 22.29
CA LYS A 471 9.19 -2.45 23.73
C LYS A 471 9.64 -1.01 24.07
N THR A 472 9.71 -0.10 23.11
CA THR A 472 10.08 1.31 23.30
C THR A 472 9.22 2.29 22.48
N GLN A 473 8.22 1.77 21.75
CA GLN A 473 7.44 2.50 20.74
C GLN A 473 5.92 2.34 20.96
N GLY A 474 5.14 3.35 20.55
CA GLY A 474 3.70 3.40 20.68
C GLY A 474 3.23 3.81 22.09
N ILE A 475 3.09 2.84 22.99
CA ILE A 475 2.39 3.04 24.27
C ILE A 475 3.28 3.75 25.30
N GLU A 476 4.44 3.18 25.65
CA GLU A 476 5.36 3.74 26.66
C GLU A 476 5.88 5.15 26.30
N LEU A 477 5.88 5.47 25.01
CA LEU A 477 6.20 6.79 24.47
C LEU A 477 5.33 7.89 25.08
N LEU A 478 4.04 7.64 25.30
CA LEU A 478 3.12 8.61 25.90
C LEU A 478 3.51 8.94 27.35
N ASN A 479 3.92 7.93 28.13
CA ASN A 479 4.40 8.11 29.51
C ASN A 479 5.75 8.83 29.55
N ARG A 480 6.70 8.44 28.69
CA ARG A 480 8.01 9.08 28.60
C ARG A 480 7.85 10.57 28.32
N TRP A 481 7.06 10.94 27.32
CA TRP A 481 6.87 12.34 26.99
C TRP A 481 6.01 13.10 28.01
N GLN A 482 5.02 12.48 28.66
CA GLN A 482 4.28 13.13 29.76
C GLN A 482 5.23 13.51 30.91
N LYS A 483 6.19 12.63 31.24
CA LYS A 483 7.22 12.88 32.26
C LYS A 483 8.19 14.00 31.83
N GLU A 484 8.70 13.97 30.60
CA GLU A 484 9.58 15.01 30.05
C GLU A 484 8.89 16.38 29.95
N PHE A 485 7.58 16.40 29.70
CA PHE A 485 6.76 17.62 29.67
C PHE A 485 6.02 17.89 30.99
N SER A 486 6.45 17.32 32.11
CA SER A 486 5.86 17.58 33.44
C SER A 486 5.77 19.08 33.80
N ASN A 487 6.75 19.89 33.35
CA ASN A 487 6.77 21.35 33.53
C ASN A 487 6.02 22.13 32.42
N ASP A 488 5.58 21.49 31.34
CA ASP A 488 4.80 22.09 30.24
C ASP A 488 3.81 21.07 29.64
N ILE A 489 2.83 20.68 30.45
CA ILE A 489 1.78 19.72 30.05
C ILE A 489 0.91 20.27 28.89
N LYS A 490 0.93 21.58 28.64
CA LYS A 490 0.19 22.19 27.52
C LYS A 490 0.83 21.85 26.17
N SER A 491 2.15 21.92 26.06
CA SER A 491 2.85 21.47 24.85
C SER A 491 2.73 19.97 24.62
N TYR A 492 2.72 19.16 25.69
CA TYR A 492 2.42 17.72 25.59
C TYR A 492 1.03 17.46 24.99
N GLU A 493 -0.02 18.01 25.59
CA GLU A 493 -1.39 17.84 25.08
C GLU A 493 -1.56 18.43 23.67
N LYS A 494 -0.84 19.50 23.32
CA LYS A 494 -0.85 20.07 21.96
C LYS A 494 -0.36 19.07 20.91
N VAL A 495 0.75 18.35 21.18
CA VAL A 495 1.27 17.30 20.28
C VAL A 495 0.37 16.06 20.31
N LYS A 496 0.04 15.55 21.50
CA LYS A 496 -0.86 14.39 21.69
C LYS A 496 -2.18 14.58 20.93
N LYS A 497 -2.85 15.72 21.11
CA LYS A 497 -4.10 16.06 20.39
C LYS A 497 -3.89 16.22 18.88
N MET A 498 -2.75 16.73 18.41
CA MET A 498 -2.46 16.85 16.98
C MET A 498 -2.53 15.47 16.28
N PHE A 499 -1.91 14.45 16.89
CA PHE A 499 -1.93 13.08 16.39
C PHE A 499 -3.29 12.40 16.61
N VAL A 500 -3.88 12.53 17.80
CA VAL A 500 -5.17 11.88 18.14
C VAL A 500 -6.30 12.39 17.24
N ASP A 501 -6.50 13.70 17.10
CA ASP A 501 -7.56 14.21 16.20
C ASP A 501 -7.33 13.72 14.73
N ASN A 502 -6.08 13.48 14.31
CA ASN A 502 -5.71 12.98 12.98
C ASN A 502 -5.64 11.45 12.84
N ALA A 503 -6.11 10.67 13.83
CA ALA A 503 -6.11 9.21 13.74
C ALA A 503 -6.81 8.68 12.47
N GLY A 504 -7.93 9.31 12.09
CA GLY A 504 -8.62 9.01 10.84
C GLY A 504 -7.83 9.42 9.58
N SER A 505 -7.01 10.47 9.65
CA SER A 505 -6.17 10.93 8.53
C SER A 505 -5.06 9.93 8.24
N PHE A 506 -4.41 9.44 9.30
CA PHE A 506 -3.43 8.37 9.19
C PHE A 506 -4.07 7.08 8.67
N HIS A 507 -5.17 6.62 9.27
CA HIS A 507 -5.91 5.43 8.81
C HIS A 507 -6.31 5.54 7.33
N ASN A 508 -6.82 6.69 6.89
CA ASN A 508 -7.15 6.93 5.48
C ASN A 508 -5.95 6.74 4.56
N LEU A 509 -4.77 7.29 4.90
CA LEU A 509 -3.55 7.11 4.10
C LEU A 509 -3.03 5.67 4.15
N ILE A 510 -3.10 5.03 5.31
CA ILE A 510 -2.75 3.62 5.49
C ILE A 510 -3.64 2.71 4.62
N HIS A 511 -4.88 3.10 4.32
CA HIS A 511 -5.79 2.35 3.45
C HIS A 511 -5.96 2.97 2.04
N ASP A 512 -5.19 4.01 1.67
CA ASP A 512 -5.36 4.69 0.37
C ASP A 512 -4.74 3.90 -0.78
N MET A 513 -5.60 3.39 -1.67
CA MET A 513 -5.20 2.68 -2.90
C MET A 513 -4.55 3.60 -3.95
N ASN A 514 -4.61 4.93 -3.79
CA ASN A 514 -3.82 5.87 -4.59
C ASN A 514 -2.32 5.83 -4.23
N PHE A 515 -1.98 5.45 -2.98
CA PHE A 515 -0.63 5.55 -2.42
C PHE A 515 -0.19 4.21 -1.77
N PRO A 516 -0.27 3.07 -2.47
CA PRO A 516 -0.17 1.75 -1.86
C PRO A 516 1.18 1.46 -1.17
N LYS A 517 2.28 2.11 -1.60
CA LYS A 517 3.62 1.95 -1.00
C LYS A 517 3.88 2.87 0.20
N VAL A 518 3.01 3.81 0.53
CA VAL A 518 3.18 4.75 1.65
C VAL A 518 2.79 4.07 2.98
N SER A 519 3.67 3.21 3.49
CA SER A 519 3.41 2.34 4.66
C SER A 519 3.63 3.06 6.00
N LEU A 520 2.74 4.00 6.35
CA LEU A 520 2.89 4.82 7.58
C LEU A 520 2.91 3.99 8.89
N ASN A 521 2.30 2.80 8.93
CA ASN A 521 2.29 1.91 10.10
C ASN A 521 3.69 1.66 10.68
N ALA A 522 4.73 1.57 9.85
CA ALA A 522 6.09 1.33 10.32
C ALA A 522 6.73 2.54 11.00
N TYR A 523 6.23 3.75 10.73
CA TYR A 523 6.88 5.02 11.11
C TYR A 523 6.09 5.83 12.14
N LEU A 524 4.78 5.60 12.32
CA LEU A 524 3.92 6.47 13.15
C LEU A 524 4.42 6.71 14.58
N SER A 525 4.99 5.71 15.25
CA SER A 525 5.56 5.89 16.60
C SER A 525 6.76 6.83 16.59
N ASP A 526 7.69 6.66 15.64
CA ASP A 526 8.88 7.51 15.57
C ASP A 526 8.52 8.93 15.15
N ILE A 527 7.58 9.07 14.20
CA ILE A 527 7.04 10.37 13.79
C ILE A 527 6.47 11.12 15.01
N MET A 528 5.76 10.43 15.91
CA MET A 528 5.25 11.00 17.15
C MET A 528 6.38 11.32 18.15
N ASP A 529 7.34 10.41 18.34
CA ASP A 529 8.50 10.60 19.21
C ASP A 529 9.33 11.83 18.82
N ARG A 530 9.70 11.92 17.54
CA ARG A 530 10.47 13.04 17.01
C ARG A 530 9.65 14.33 16.96
N SER A 531 8.32 14.26 16.89
CA SER A 531 7.45 15.44 17.04
C SER A 531 7.47 16.01 18.46
N PHE A 532 7.41 15.17 19.50
CA PHE A 532 7.60 15.62 20.88
C PHE A 532 9.04 16.14 21.11
N ALA A 533 10.06 15.40 20.66
CA ALA A 533 11.46 15.80 20.79
C ALA A 533 11.75 17.16 20.11
N ASN A 534 11.19 17.38 18.92
CA ASN A 534 11.34 18.64 18.20
C ASN A 534 10.77 19.83 18.98
N LEU A 535 9.56 19.68 19.55
CA LEU A 535 8.92 20.73 20.34
C LEU A 535 9.61 20.95 21.69
N LYS A 536 10.19 19.90 22.29
CA LYS A 536 10.94 19.95 23.54
C LYS A 536 12.31 20.65 23.39
N ASN A 537 13.04 20.34 22.31
CA ASN A 537 14.47 20.63 22.22
C ASN A 537 14.81 21.90 21.42
N TYR A 538 13.92 22.38 20.54
CA TYR A 538 14.21 23.52 19.65
C TYR A 538 13.15 24.62 19.78
N GLN A 539 13.60 25.88 19.86
CA GLN A 539 12.72 27.03 19.94
C GLN A 539 11.97 27.28 18.62
N SER A 540 12.53 26.88 17.47
CA SER A 540 11.88 27.05 16.16
C SER A 540 11.97 25.86 15.20
N THR A 541 11.04 25.79 14.25
CA THR A 541 11.11 24.85 13.11
C THR A 541 12.40 25.03 12.33
N SER A 542 12.81 26.28 12.05
CA SER A 542 14.00 26.60 11.25
C SER A 542 15.29 26.10 11.89
N GLU A 543 15.39 26.22 13.21
CA GLU A 543 16.49 25.70 14.02
C GLU A 543 16.54 24.17 13.97
N SER A 544 15.44 23.49 14.27
CA SER A 544 15.39 22.01 14.24
C SER A 544 15.73 21.41 12.88
N LEU A 545 15.24 22.01 11.79
CA LEU A 545 15.57 21.56 10.44
C LEU A 545 17.00 21.93 10.03
N LYS A 546 17.55 23.04 10.52
CA LYS A 546 18.96 23.39 10.32
C LYS A 546 19.86 22.33 10.97
N ASP A 547 19.64 22.02 12.24
CA ASP A 547 20.40 21.01 12.99
C ASP A 547 20.32 19.63 12.31
N LEU A 548 19.13 19.21 11.92
CA LEU A 548 18.91 17.98 11.15
C LEU A 548 19.66 18.00 9.79
N SER A 549 19.63 19.12 9.07
CA SER A 549 20.39 19.27 7.81
C SER A 549 21.90 19.31 8.02
N GLU A 550 22.36 19.69 9.22
CA GLU A 550 23.78 19.63 9.58
C GLU A 550 24.19 18.22 10.01
N LYS A 551 23.31 17.41 10.63
CA LYS A 551 23.53 15.96 10.83
C LYS A 551 23.78 15.27 9.48
N PHE A 552 22.83 15.36 8.55
CA PHE A 552 22.91 14.71 7.24
C PHE A 552 23.96 15.31 6.27
N TYR A 553 24.55 16.45 6.60
CA TYR A 553 25.64 17.07 5.82
C TYR A 553 27.04 16.81 6.40
N LYS A 554 27.17 16.55 7.71
CA LYS A 554 28.48 16.38 8.38
C LYS A 554 28.96 14.94 8.43
N THR A 555 28.05 13.95 8.48
CA THR A 555 28.45 12.55 8.35
C THR A 555 28.70 12.25 6.87
N SER A 556 29.81 11.61 6.54
CA SER A 556 30.12 11.32 5.14
C SER A 556 29.12 10.32 4.55
N SER A 557 28.89 10.41 3.23
CA SER A 557 28.03 9.49 2.48
C SER A 557 28.61 8.08 2.30
N LEU A 558 29.65 7.73 3.07
CA LEU A 558 30.11 6.36 3.32
C LEU A 558 29.80 5.94 4.76
N GLU A 559 30.19 6.73 5.76
CA GLU A 559 30.09 6.37 7.18
C GLU A 559 28.64 6.23 7.69
N MET A 560 27.65 6.85 7.03
CA MET A 560 26.24 6.61 7.35
C MET A 560 25.77 5.21 6.94
N PHE A 561 26.38 4.60 5.92
CA PHE A 561 25.79 3.48 5.17
C PHE A 561 26.36 2.10 5.52
N GLU A 562 27.44 2.03 6.30
CA GLU A 562 27.93 0.75 6.86
C GLU A 562 27.00 0.15 7.93
N LYS A 563 26.03 0.92 8.44
CA LYS A 563 25.10 0.52 9.53
C LYS A 563 23.69 0.25 9.01
N SER A 564 23.53 -0.87 8.32
CA SER A 564 22.29 -1.26 7.63
C SER A 564 21.02 -1.33 8.49
N GLU A 565 21.13 -1.39 9.83
CA GLU A 565 19.99 -1.34 10.76
C GLU A 565 19.36 0.07 10.89
N GLN A 566 20.01 1.15 10.45
CA GLN A 566 19.56 2.53 10.72
C GLN A 566 18.58 3.10 9.67
N ASN A 567 18.43 2.47 8.50
CA ASN A 567 17.70 3.03 7.35
C ASN A 567 16.23 3.43 7.62
N THR A 568 15.55 2.77 8.57
CA THR A 568 14.19 3.16 9.00
C THR A 568 14.20 4.36 9.95
N SER A 569 15.20 4.43 10.85
CA SER A 569 15.33 5.51 11.85
C SER A 569 15.64 6.87 11.22
N ASP A 570 16.50 6.91 10.19
CA ASP A 570 16.91 8.19 9.59
C ASP A 570 15.81 8.81 8.71
N ILE A 571 15.01 8.01 7.99
CA ILE A 571 13.81 8.54 7.31
C ILE A 571 12.71 8.91 8.33
N SER A 572 12.56 8.14 9.43
CA SER A 572 11.73 8.50 10.59
C SER A 572 12.09 9.86 11.17
N GLU A 573 13.38 10.23 11.24
CA GLU A 573 13.82 11.54 11.72
C GLU A 573 13.42 12.70 10.81
N ILE A 574 13.59 12.55 9.49
CA ILE A 574 13.22 13.60 8.52
C ILE A 574 11.70 13.73 8.44
N LEU A 575 10.97 12.62 8.33
CA LEU A 575 9.50 12.60 8.28
C LEU A 575 8.88 13.09 9.59
N GLY A 576 9.41 12.65 10.73
CA GLY A 576 9.02 13.14 12.05
C GLY A 576 9.24 14.65 12.21
N SER A 577 10.38 15.17 11.76
CA SER A 577 10.66 16.62 11.80
C SER A 577 9.82 17.43 10.80
N ALA A 578 9.47 16.84 9.65
CA ALA A 578 8.57 17.44 8.66
C ALA A 578 7.13 17.57 9.18
N ILE A 579 6.69 16.64 10.03
CA ILE A 579 5.37 16.66 10.72
C ILE A 579 5.41 17.51 12.00
N ALA A 580 6.52 17.49 12.76
CA ALA A 580 6.66 18.22 14.02
C ALA A 580 6.31 19.71 13.94
N ARG A 581 6.59 20.35 12.79
CA ARG A 581 6.27 21.77 12.56
C ARG A 581 4.78 22.10 12.69
N PHE A 582 3.87 21.15 12.43
CA PHE A 582 2.44 21.39 12.55
C PHE A 582 2.02 21.66 14.00
N ALA A 583 2.72 21.08 14.99
CA ALA A 583 2.50 21.34 16.41
C ALA A 583 2.74 22.81 16.82
N ARG A 584 3.43 23.59 15.98
CA ARG A 584 3.75 25.00 16.23
C ARG A 584 2.70 25.99 15.66
N PHE A 585 1.73 25.53 14.86
CA PHE A 585 0.58 26.34 14.41
C PHE A 585 -0.45 26.56 15.53
N ASP A 586 -1.40 27.48 15.32
CA ASP A 586 -2.48 27.77 16.28
C ASP A 586 -3.46 26.61 16.45
N ASP A 587 -3.89 26.00 15.33
CA ASP A 587 -4.59 24.71 15.29
C ASP A 587 -3.74 23.66 14.55
N PRO A 588 -2.89 22.91 15.28
CA PRO A 588 -2.11 21.82 14.72
C PRO A 588 -2.96 20.70 14.12
N SER A 589 -4.11 20.41 14.72
CA SER A 589 -4.97 19.32 14.29
C SER A 589 -5.52 19.59 12.90
N LYS A 590 -6.00 20.81 12.63
CA LYS A 590 -6.40 21.26 11.30
C LYS A 590 -5.20 21.41 10.34
N ALA A 591 -4.10 22.00 10.79
CA ALA A 591 -2.94 22.25 9.93
C ALA A 591 -2.31 20.94 9.39
N LEU A 592 -2.27 19.89 10.23
CA LEU A 592 -1.85 18.55 9.81
C LEU A 592 -2.92 17.86 8.95
N PHE A 593 -4.21 17.98 9.27
CA PHE A 593 -5.30 17.39 8.48
C PHE A 593 -5.27 17.84 7.01
N GLU A 594 -5.10 19.14 6.75
CA GLU A 594 -5.01 19.64 5.37
C GLU A 594 -3.78 19.09 4.64
N ALA A 595 -2.67 18.85 5.35
CA ALA A 595 -1.46 18.24 4.78
C ALA A 595 -1.54 16.70 4.62
N LEU A 596 -2.54 16.04 5.23
CA LEU A 596 -2.78 14.59 5.11
C LEU A 596 -3.98 14.24 4.22
N LYS A 597 -4.72 15.22 3.69
CA LYS A 597 -5.85 14.99 2.79
C LYS A 597 -5.34 14.50 1.42
N SER A 598 -5.80 13.32 0.98
CA SER A 598 -5.34 12.63 -0.25
C SER A 598 -5.24 13.55 -1.47
N ASP A 599 -6.21 14.44 -1.68
CA ASP A 599 -6.23 15.33 -2.85
C ASP A 599 -5.26 16.51 -2.72
N ASN A 600 -4.99 17.00 -1.50
CA ASN A 600 -3.93 17.98 -1.23
C ASN A 600 -2.54 17.35 -1.37
N ILE A 601 -2.40 16.04 -1.13
CA ILE A 601 -1.18 15.28 -1.40
C ILE A 601 -0.98 15.12 -2.91
N LYS A 602 -1.99 14.64 -3.66
CA LYS A 602 -1.95 14.54 -5.14
C LYS A 602 -1.59 15.88 -5.78
N LYS A 603 -2.21 16.97 -5.31
CA LYS A 603 -1.91 18.33 -5.76
C LYS A 603 -0.45 18.70 -5.48
N GLY A 604 0.02 18.61 -4.22
CA GLY A 604 1.39 19.02 -3.90
C GLY A 604 2.46 18.13 -4.53
N LEU A 605 2.23 16.83 -4.70
CA LEU A 605 3.13 15.94 -5.45
C LEU A 605 3.30 16.41 -6.91
N LYS A 606 2.24 16.95 -7.53
CA LYS A 606 2.30 17.57 -8.85
C LYS A 606 2.98 18.95 -8.81
N ASP A 607 2.55 19.84 -7.92
CA ASP A 607 3.05 21.21 -7.79
C ASP A 607 4.57 21.25 -7.47
N PHE A 608 5.06 20.26 -6.71
CA PHE A 608 6.49 20.09 -6.37
C PHE A 608 7.26 19.19 -7.35
N LYS A 609 6.64 18.74 -8.45
CA LYS A 609 7.24 17.89 -9.50
C LYS A 609 7.84 16.58 -8.96
N ILE A 610 7.12 15.94 -8.04
CA ILE A 610 7.45 14.63 -7.45
C ILE A 610 6.74 13.51 -8.23
N ALA A 611 5.50 13.77 -8.68
CA ALA A 611 4.65 12.81 -9.39
C ALA A 611 3.89 13.48 -10.53
N ASP A 612 3.49 12.70 -11.55
CA ASP A 612 2.47 13.13 -12.51
C ASP A 612 1.49 11.98 -12.85
N VAL A 613 0.32 12.36 -13.35
CA VAL A 613 -0.76 11.45 -13.76
C VAL A 613 -0.49 10.83 -15.13
N THR A 614 0.28 11.52 -15.98
CA THR A 614 0.75 11.02 -17.26
C THR A 614 2.24 10.71 -17.22
N LYS A 615 2.61 9.46 -17.49
CA LYS A 615 3.98 9.06 -17.76
C LYS A 615 4.45 9.68 -19.08
N ASP A 616 4.99 10.89 -18.99
CA ASP A 616 5.34 11.72 -20.13
C ASP A 616 6.51 11.13 -20.92
N MET A 617 6.36 11.04 -22.24
CA MET A 617 7.42 10.58 -23.15
C MET A 617 8.63 11.52 -23.19
N PHE A 618 8.49 12.76 -22.71
CA PHE A 618 9.56 13.75 -22.64
C PHE A 618 10.14 13.92 -21.21
N SER A 619 9.54 13.26 -20.19
CA SER A 619 9.97 13.28 -18.79
C SER A 619 10.02 11.86 -18.20
N PRO A 620 10.98 11.02 -18.63
CA PRO A 620 10.99 9.57 -18.38
C PRO A 620 11.12 9.18 -16.89
N ASP A 621 11.58 10.08 -16.04
CA ASP A 621 11.84 9.86 -14.61
C ASP A 621 10.61 10.10 -13.71
N SER A 622 9.44 10.44 -14.28
CA SER A 622 8.22 10.78 -13.53
C SER A 622 7.55 9.55 -12.89
N LYS A 623 7.36 9.57 -11.55
CA LYS A 623 6.61 8.54 -10.81
C LYS A 623 5.09 8.76 -10.94
N GLU A 624 4.35 7.68 -11.18
CA GLU A 624 2.88 7.66 -11.06
C GLU A 624 2.46 7.65 -9.58
N PHE A 625 1.26 8.16 -9.22
CA PHE A 625 0.81 8.16 -7.82
C PHE A 625 0.86 6.78 -7.13
N LYS A 626 0.51 5.70 -7.85
CA LYS A 626 0.58 4.31 -7.35
C LYS A 626 1.99 3.88 -6.93
N ASP A 627 3.00 4.55 -7.48
CA ASP A 627 4.42 4.23 -7.30
C ASP A 627 5.12 5.08 -6.24
N ILE A 628 4.42 6.09 -5.69
CA ILE A 628 4.88 6.99 -4.63
C ILE A 628 5.12 6.24 -3.33
N ASP A 629 6.30 6.43 -2.78
CA ASP A 629 6.81 5.77 -1.58
C ASP A 629 6.94 6.73 -0.37
N ILE A 630 7.51 6.23 0.73
CA ILE A 630 7.67 7.01 1.97
C ILE A 630 8.65 8.19 1.82
N TYR A 631 9.61 8.11 0.90
CA TYR A 631 10.59 9.17 0.63
C TYR A 631 9.93 10.28 -0.19
N ASP A 632 9.17 9.92 -1.22
CA ASP A 632 8.34 10.86 -2.00
C ASP A 632 7.35 11.62 -1.09
N PHE A 633 6.68 10.89 -0.19
CA PHE A 633 5.76 11.47 0.80
C PHE A 633 6.48 12.37 1.81
N THR A 634 7.69 12.01 2.23
CA THR A 634 8.54 12.85 3.11
C THR A 634 8.97 14.14 2.40
N HIS A 635 9.33 14.07 1.13
CA HIS A 635 9.66 15.25 0.32
C HIS A 635 8.44 16.18 0.17
N TYR A 636 7.24 15.63 -0.10
CA TYR A 636 6.00 16.42 -0.06
C TYR A 636 5.77 17.07 1.32
N LEU A 637 5.93 16.34 2.42
CA LEU A 637 5.75 16.87 3.78
C LEU A 637 6.84 17.87 4.20
N LEU A 638 8.02 17.89 3.55
CA LEU A 638 9.00 18.96 3.69
C LEU A 638 8.59 20.24 2.93
N MET A 639 7.71 20.16 1.94
CA MET A 639 7.38 21.28 1.03
C MET A 639 5.96 21.85 1.20
N VAL A 640 4.97 21.06 1.63
CA VAL A 640 3.57 21.53 1.78
C VAL A 640 3.45 22.73 2.73
N ASN A 641 2.58 23.68 2.40
CA ASN A 641 2.39 24.95 3.14
C ASN A 641 3.70 25.75 3.32
N ARG A 642 4.59 25.69 2.32
CA ARG A 642 5.73 26.59 2.13
C ARG A 642 5.70 27.09 0.69
N GLU A 643 6.16 28.32 0.47
CA GLU A 643 6.44 28.78 -0.88
C GLU A 643 7.60 27.97 -1.49
N PRO A 644 7.59 27.66 -2.80
CA PRO A 644 8.73 27.07 -3.53
C PRO A 644 9.94 28.01 -3.64
N ASN A 645 10.47 28.47 -2.51
CA ASN A 645 11.62 29.38 -2.47
C ASN A 645 12.92 28.58 -2.69
N GLU A 646 13.46 28.68 -3.90
CA GLU A 646 14.68 27.98 -4.33
C GLU A 646 15.94 28.36 -3.53
N ASN A 647 15.89 29.36 -2.65
CA ASN A 647 17.05 29.85 -1.90
C ASN A 647 17.13 29.35 -0.44
N ASN A 648 16.40 28.29 -0.06
CA ASN A 648 16.57 27.66 1.26
C ASN A 648 17.56 26.46 1.22
N PRO A 649 18.83 26.63 1.65
CA PRO A 649 19.84 25.56 1.59
C PRO A 649 19.59 24.41 2.57
N VAL A 650 18.91 24.68 3.69
CA VAL A 650 18.56 23.67 4.70
C VAL A 650 17.55 22.68 4.12
N LEU A 651 16.51 23.17 3.45
CA LEU A 651 15.52 22.32 2.81
C LEU A 651 16.09 21.59 1.59
N LYS A 652 16.93 22.25 0.77
CA LYS A 652 17.62 21.58 -0.34
C LYS A 652 18.42 20.35 0.12
N ARG A 653 19.24 20.49 1.16
CA ARG A 653 20.02 19.37 1.74
C ARG A 653 19.15 18.23 2.27
N LEU A 654 18.04 18.54 2.94
CA LEU A 654 17.12 17.50 3.44
C LEU A 654 16.41 16.77 2.30
N ILE A 655 16.03 17.46 1.23
CA ILE A 655 15.41 16.87 0.03
C ILE A 655 16.42 16.01 -0.73
N GLU A 656 17.68 16.45 -0.81
CA GLU A 656 18.80 15.71 -1.39
C GLU A 656 19.08 14.42 -0.60
N ALA A 657 19.18 14.51 0.74
CA ALA A 657 19.33 13.36 1.61
C ALA A 657 18.16 12.36 1.47
N VAL A 658 16.91 12.83 1.42
CA VAL A 658 15.74 11.96 1.18
C VAL A 658 15.82 11.26 -0.18
N LYS A 659 16.25 11.95 -1.24
CA LYS A 659 16.44 11.35 -2.58
C LYS A 659 17.59 10.35 -2.60
N ASP A 660 18.67 10.57 -1.87
CA ASP A 660 19.78 9.62 -1.80
C ASP A 660 19.44 8.39 -0.95
N MET A 661 18.71 8.55 0.17
CA MET A 661 18.10 7.43 0.89
C MET A 661 17.12 6.64 0.01
N GLN A 662 16.33 7.32 -0.84
CA GLN A 662 15.43 6.69 -1.78
C GLN A 662 16.20 5.83 -2.81
N LYS A 663 17.22 6.39 -3.45
CA LYS A 663 18.12 5.65 -4.37
C LYS A 663 18.80 4.47 -3.68
N GLU A 664 19.28 4.64 -2.45
CA GLU A 664 19.86 3.55 -1.64
C GLU A 664 18.81 2.48 -1.32
N SER A 665 17.57 2.86 -1.02
CA SER A 665 16.47 1.90 -0.84
C SER A 665 16.15 1.16 -2.14
N GLU A 666 16.17 1.83 -3.29
CA GLU A 666 15.93 1.23 -4.61
C GLU A 666 17.09 0.29 -5.04
N LYS A 667 18.35 0.63 -4.72
CA LYS A 667 19.50 -0.30 -4.79
C LYS A 667 19.35 -1.47 -3.80
N GLY A 668 18.75 -1.21 -2.64
CA GLY A 668 18.40 -2.18 -1.60
C GLY A 668 17.31 -3.15 -2.04
N ILE A 669 16.44 -2.77 -2.98
CA ILE A 669 15.55 -3.67 -3.73
C ILE A 669 16.35 -4.45 -4.79
N LYS A 670 17.42 -5.12 -4.36
CA LYS A 670 17.70 -6.45 -4.93
C LYS A 670 16.52 -7.33 -4.48
N PRO A 671 15.78 -7.98 -5.41
CA PRO A 671 14.55 -8.67 -5.04
C PRO A 671 14.86 -9.71 -3.97
N LYS A 672 13.99 -9.82 -2.95
CA LYS A 672 14.15 -10.74 -1.81
C LYS A 672 14.65 -12.08 -2.33
N LEU A 673 15.91 -12.36 -2.01
CA LEU A 673 16.74 -13.33 -2.71
C LEU A 673 16.02 -14.69 -2.68
N GLU A 674 15.51 -15.16 -3.84
CA GLU A 674 14.90 -16.50 -3.99
C GLU A 674 16.02 -17.57 -3.97
N ILE A 675 16.76 -17.59 -2.87
CA ILE A 675 17.73 -18.61 -2.52
C ILE A 675 16.96 -19.92 -2.41
N PRO A 676 17.31 -20.95 -3.20
CA PRO A 676 16.81 -22.29 -2.94
C PRO A 676 17.23 -22.69 -1.52
N SER A 677 16.26 -23.04 -0.66
CA SER A 677 16.56 -23.47 0.72
C SER A 677 17.49 -24.68 0.78
N GLU A 678 17.57 -25.44 -0.32
CA GLU A 678 18.50 -26.54 -0.59
C GLU A 678 19.97 -26.12 -0.68
N TRP A 679 20.27 -24.84 -0.94
CA TRP A 679 21.64 -24.31 -0.94
C TRP A 679 22.15 -24.04 0.48
N GLY A 680 21.26 -23.89 1.46
CA GLY A 680 21.59 -23.74 2.88
C GLY A 680 21.98 -22.31 3.29
N GLU A 681 22.99 -22.23 4.15
CA GLU A 681 23.47 -21.01 4.80
C GLU A 681 24.21 -20.08 3.82
N ASN A 682 23.97 -18.77 3.90
CA ASN A 682 24.63 -17.75 3.07
C ASN A 682 25.79 -17.12 3.86
N TYR A 683 27.03 -17.38 3.46
CA TYR A 683 28.21 -16.75 4.06
C TYR A 683 28.45 -15.36 3.45
N SER A 684 27.51 -14.45 3.72
CA SER A 684 27.45 -13.10 3.15
C SER A 684 28.67 -12.23 3.43
N GLU A 685 29.45 -12.57 4.46
CA GLU A 685 30.72 -11.92 4.81
C GLU A 685 31.82 -12.10 3.75
N PHE A 686 31.67 -13.04 2.81
CA PHE A 686 32.57 -13.26 1.67
C PHE A 686 32.04 -12.72 0.34
N LYS A 687 30.98 -11.89 0.35
CA LYS A 687 30.45 -11.26 -0.85
C LYS A 687 31.52 -10.36 -1.50
N GLY A 688 31.76 -10.55 -2.80
CA GLY A 688 32.82 -9.89 -3.56
C GLY A 688 34.23 -10.47 -3.39
N ASP A 689 34.50 -11.23 -2.32
CA ASP A 689 35.74 -12.00 -2.17
C ASP A 689 35.57 -13.42 -2.71
N GLY A 690 35.79 -13.55 -4.02
CA GLY A 690 35.70 -14.83 -4.72
C GLY A 690 36.67 -15.91 -4.22
N LEU A 691 37.78 -15.56 -3.56
CA LEU A 691 38.73 -16.52 -2.98
C LEU A 691 38.32 -16.92 -1.55
N GLY A 692 37.93 -15.94 -0.73
CA GLY A 692 37.33 -16.21 0.59
C GLY A 692 36.08 -17.06 0.48
N ALA A 693 35.20 -16.79 -0.49
CA ALA A 693 34.01 -17.59 -0.76
C ALA A 693 34.35 -19.06 -1.12
N ILE A 694 35.36 -19.28 -1.96
CA ILE A 694 35.87 -20.62 -2.29
C ILE A 694 36.39 -21.31 -1.01
N ASN A 695 37.25 -20.64 -0.25
CA ASN A 695 37.84 -21.20 0.97
C ASN A 695 36.77 -21.54 2.02
N LYS A 696 35.76 -20.68 2.19
CA LYS A 696 34.67 -20.87 3.15
C LYS A 696 33.80 -22.07 2.80
N LEU A 697 33.52 -22.28 1.52
CA LEU A 697 32.73 -23.43 1.07
C LEU A 697 33.56 -24.74 1.09
N LEU A 698 34.88 -24.68 0.84
CA LEU A 698 35.78 -25.83 1.04
C LEU A 698 35.92 -26.24 2.52
N GLU A 699 35.91 -25.27 3.45
CA GLU A 699 35.86 -25.51 4.90
C GLU A 699 34.54 -26.17 5.31
N THR A 700 33.42 -25.48 5.04
CA THR A 700 32.10 -25.81 5.58
C THR A 700 31.40 -26.97 4.87
N LYS A 701 31.66 -27.17 3.57
CA LYS A 701 31.07 -28.22 2.70
C LYS A 701 29.54 -28.24 2.69
N LYS A 702 28.96 -27.05 2.81
CA LYS A 702 27.53 -26.71 2.73
C LYS A 702 27.42 -25.23 2.40
N GLY A 703 26.20 -24.74 2.20
CA GLY A 703 25.97 -23.30 2.04
C GLY A 703 26.38 -22.77 0.66
N PHE A 704 26.34 -21.44 0.57
CA PHE A 704 26.67 -20.68 -0.62
C PHE A 704 27.11 -19.26 -0.23
N VAL A 705 27.54 -18.47 -1.21
CA VAL A 705 27.86 -17.04 -1.07
C VAL A 705 27.14 -16.26 -2.17
N ALA A 706 26.17 -15.44 -1.78
CA ALA A 706 25.47 -14.53 -2.67
C ALA A 706 26.41 -13.42 -3.17
N GLY A 707 26.59 -13.29 -4.49
CA GLY A 707 27.51 -12.32 -5.08
C GLY A 707 28.98 -12.57 -4.73
N ALA A 708 29.41 -13.83 -4.68
CA ALA A 708 30.81 -14.24 -4.51
C ALA A 708 31.74 -13.60 -5.57
N PHE A 709 31.23 -13.37 -6.77
CA PHE A 709 31.93 -12.68 -7.85
C PHE A 709 31.03 -11.60 -8.48
N TYR A 710 31.64 -10.71 -9.27
CA TYR A 710 30.94 -9.71 -10.07
C TYR A 710 31.47 -9.74 -11.50
N LYS A 711 30.59 -9.53 -12.49
CA LYS A 711 30.99 -9.32 -13.88
C LYS A 711 30.14 -8.23 -14.53
N GLU A 712 30.82 -7.24 -15.12
CA GLU A 712 30.19 -6.21 -15.93
C GLU A 712 29.32 -6.84 -17.04
N GLY A 713 28.08 -6.34 -17.19
CA GLY A 713 27.06 -6.91 -18.09
C GLY A 713 26.31 -8.14 -17.57
N LEU A 714 26.68 -8.73 -16.43
CA LEU A 714 25.93 -9.80 -15.76
C LEU A 714 25.46 -9.45 -14.34
N GLY A 715 26.21 -8.60 -13.63
CA GLY A 715 26.01 -8.29 -12.22
C GLY A 715 26.69 -9.28 -11.28
N ASP A 716 26.08 -9.48 -10.10
CA ASP A 716 26.50 -10.44 -9.08
C ASP A 716 26.42 -11.90 -9.60
N ILE A 717 27.41 -12.71 -9.26
CA ILE A 717 27.46 -14.14 -9.53
C ILE A 717 27.66 -14.91 -8.22
N ASP A 718 26.77 -15.86 -7.94
CA ASP A 718 26.75 -16.68 -6.73
C ASP A 718 27.67 -17.90 -6.85
N LEU A 719 28.29 -18.27 -5.72
CA LEU A 719 29.04 -19.53 -5.58
C LEU A 719 28.34 -20.45 -4.59
N VAL A 720 28.08 -21.69 -4.99
CA VAL A 720 27.28 -22.67 -4.23
C VAL A 720 28.14 -23.91 -3.97
N TRP A 721 28.13 -24.46 -2.74
CA TRP A 721 28.80 -25.74 -2.47
C TRP A 721 28.26 -26.86 -3.38
N GLY A 722 26.94 -27.00 -3.40
CA GLY A 722 26.22 -27.85 -4.32
C GLY A 722 26.25 -29.32 -3.95
N ASN A 723 26.42 -30.19 -4.95
CA ASN A 723 26.47 -31.65 -4.77
C ASN A 723 27.27 -32.30 -5.92
N LYS A 724 27.11 -33.61 -6.14
CA LYS A 724 27.76 -34.35 -7.25
C LYS A 724 27.45 -33.85 -8.68
N ASP A 725 26.31 -33.18 -8.89
CA ASP A 725 25.78 -32.81 -10.21
C ASP A 725 25.97 -31.31 -10.54
N TYR A 726 26.20 -30.45 -9.54
CA TYR A 726 26.45 -29.02 -9.73
C TYR A 726 27.25 -28.38 -8.58
N GLY A 727 27.87 -27.22 -8.85
CA GLY A 727 28.52 -26.39 -7.82
C GLY A 727 29.95 -26.82 -7.50
N LEU A 728 30.49 -26.30 -6.40
CA LEU A 728 31.90 -26.49 -6.01
C LEU A 728 32.26 -27.98 -5.78
N GLU A 729 31.36 -28.76 -5.18
CA GLU A 729 31.54 -30.20 -4.96
C GLU A 729 31.63 -30.97 -6.29
N HIS A 730 30.76 -30.65 -7.25
CA HIS A 730 30.78 -31.24 -8.59
C HIS A 730 32.10 -30.94 -9.31
N ILE A 731 32.57 -29.68 -9.26
CA ILE A 731 33.83 -29.27 -9.88
C ILE A 731 34.98 -30.09 -9.28
N LEU A 732 35.07 -30.13 -7.96
CA LEU A 732 36.12 -30.81 -7.23
C LEU A 732 36.14 -32.31 -7.54
N LYS A 733 35.01 -33.00 -7.38
CA LYS A 733 34.89 -34.45 -7.66
C LYS A 733 35.13 -34.78 -9.14
N ARG A 734 34.62 -33.97 -10.06
CA ARG A 734 34.78 -34.23 -11.50
C ARG A 734 36.21 -33.99 -11.96
N ARG A 735 36.91 -32.95 -11.47
CA ARG A 735 38.32 -32.71 -11.80
C ARG A 735 39.26 -33.71 -11.12
N GLU A 736 38.96 -34.19 -9.91
CA GLU A 736 39.67 -35.34 -9.33
C GLU A 736 39.55 -36.57 -10.24
N SER A 737 38.34 -36.91 -10.72
CA SER A 737 38.12 -38.03 -11.66
C SER A 737 38.88 -37.83 -12.98
N ASP A 738 38.71 -36.68 -13.65
CA ASP A 738 39.34 -36.40 -14.94
C ASP A 738 40.89 -36.43 -14.88
N ALA A 739 41.48 -36.22 -13.69
CA ALA A 739 42.92 -36.32 -13.46
C ALA A 739 43.37 -37.77 -13.18
N ILE A 740 42.59 -38.54 -12.42
CA ILE A 740 42.83 -39.98 -12.20
C ILE A 740 42.69 -40.75 -13.53
N ASP A 741 41.70 -40.40 -14.35
CA ASP A 741 41.49 -40.96 -15.69
C ASP A 741 42.66 -40.62 -16.66
N LYS A 742 43.42 -39.55 -16.37
CA LYS A 742 44.67 -39.18 -17.06
C LYS A 742 45.93 -39.82 -16.44
N GLY A 743 45.78 -40.67 -15.43
CA GLY A 743 46.88 -41.41 -14.79
C GLY A 743 47.58 -40.70 -13.63
N MET A 744 47.05 -39.58 -13.11
CA MET A 744 47.62 -38.90 -11.94
C MET A 744 47.34 -39.67 -10.64
N SER A 745 48.20 -39.50 -9.63
CA SER A 745 47.91 -40.00 -8.29
C SER A 745 46.74 -39.25 -7.64
N LYS A 746 46.12 -39.86 -6.62
CA LYS A 746 45.02 -39.27 -5.86
C LYS A 746 45.36 -37.94 -5.16
N GLU A 747 46.65 -37.66 -4.95
CA GLU A 747 47.12 -36.42 -4.31
C GLU A 747 47.39 -35.31 -5.34
N GLU A 748 47.88 -35.66 -6.53
CA GLU A 748 48.03 -34.75 -7.66
C GLU A 748 46.67 -34.36 -8.24
N ALA A 749 45.76 -35.32 -8.41
CA ALA A 749 44.39 -35.09 -8.86
C ALA A 749 43.64 -34.08 -7.98
N LYS A 750 43.88 -34.10 -6.67
CA LYS A 750 43.35 -33.13 -5.71
C LYS A 750 43.94 -31.73 -5.87
N LYS A 751 45.26 -31.62 -6.08
CA LYS A 751 45.92 -30.33 -6.32
C LYS A 751 45.39 -29.70 -7.61
N TYR A 752 45.34 -30.48 -8.71
CA TYR A 752 44.73 -30.07 -9.97
C TYR A 752 43.27 -29.60 -9.79
N ALA A 753 42.43 -30.36 -9.08
CA ALA A 753 41.04 -29.95 -8.81
C ALA A 753 40.93 -28.62 -8.05
N LEU A 754 41.82 -28.38 -7.07
CA LEU A 754 41.90 -27.11 -6.33
C LEU A 754 42.46 -25.96 -7.19
N GLU A 755 43.40 -26.22 -8.10
CA GLU A 755 43.91 -25.21 -9.05
C GLU A 755 42.83 -24.74 -10.02
N ILE A 756 42.02 -25.65 -10.58
CA ILE A 756 40.87 -25.31 -11.43
C ILE A 756 39.84 -24.47 -10.67
N ILE A 757 39.63 -24.75 -9.38
CA ILE A 757 38.72 -24.02 -8.51
C ILE A 757 39.26 -22.63 -8.18
N ASN A 758 40.50 -22.52 -7.71
CA ASN A 758 41.11 -21.26 -7.30
C ASN A 758 41.33 -20.28 -8.46
N ASN A 759 41.28 -20.75 -9.71
CA ASN A 759 41.32 -19.90 -10.90
C ASN A 759 39.94 -19.37 -11.35
N ILE A 760 38.82 -19.82 -10.76
CA ILE A 760 37.45 -19.32 -11.07
C ILE A 760 37.33 -17.78 -10.96
N PRO A 761 37.83 -17.10 -9.91
CA PRO A 761 37.73 -15.63 -9.83
C PRO A 761 38.44 -14.94 -11.00
N ASN A 762 39.60 -15.44 -11.40
CA ASN A 762 40.40 -14.92 -12.51
C ASN A 762 39.67 -15.13 -13.86
N ILE A 763 39.08 -16.30 -14.08
CA ILE A 763 38.27 -16.59 -15.28
C ILE A 763 37.05 -15.65 -15.34
N ILE A 764 36.36 -15.43 -14.22
CA ILE A 764 35.19 -14.53 -14.19
C ILE A 764 35.61 -13.09 -14.49
N SER A 765 36.61 -12.55 -13.79
CA SER A 765 37.08 -11.17 -13.99
C SER A 765 37.62 -10.92 -15.41
N ASN A 766 38.53 -11.76 -15.90
CA ASN A 766 39.27 -11.51 -17.15
C ASN A 766 38.70 -12.22 -18.38
N GLY A 767 37.79 -13.18 -18.21
CA GLY A 767 37.24 -13.98 -19.31
C GLY A 767 36.16 -13.30 -20.15
N LYS A 768 35.99 -13.82 -21.37
CA LYS A 768 34.95 -13.38 -22.31
C LYS A 768 33.65 -14.14 -22.05
N LEU A 769 32.57 -13.38 -21.89
CA LEU A 769 31.21 -13.92 -21.84
C LEU A 769 30.76 -14.41 -23.22
N SER A 770 30.15 -15.58 -23.27
CA SER A 770 29.48 -16.13 -24.45
C SER A 770 28.32 -17.05 -24.03
N LYS A 771 27.54 -17.50 -25.02
CA LYS A 771 26.60 -18.62 -24.87
C LYS A 771 27.12 -19.85 -25.62
N ASP A 772 26.70 -21.04 -25.21
CA ASP A 772 26.83 -22.25 -26.03
C ASP A 772 25.64 -22.41 -26.99
N ASP A 773 25.68 -23.45 -27.84
CA ASP A 773 24.64 -23.74 -28.85
C ASP A 773 23.28 -24.13 -28.23
N LEU A 774 23.24 -24.36 -26.91
CA LEU A 774 22.04 -24.61 -26.11
C LEU A 774 21.61 -23.35 -25.32
N GLY A 775 22.20 -22.19 -25.63
CA GLY A 775 21.88 -20.89 -25.04
C GLY A 775 22.45 -20.64 -23.64
N ARG A 776 23.23 -21.58 -23.09
CA ARG A 776 23.72 -21.54 -21.70
C ARG A 776 24.88 -20.57 -21.56
N LEU A 777 24.91 -19.81 -20.47
CA LEU A 777 25.94 -18.79 -20.22
C LEU A 777 27.27 -19.45 -19.83
N LYS A 778 28.37 -18.96 -20.43
CA LYS A 778 29.73 -19.41 -20.13
C LYS A 778 30.71 -18.24 -20.19
N ILE A 779 31.70 -18.26 -19.30
CA ILE A 779 32.83 -17.33 -19.31
C ILE A 779 34.10 -18.13 -19.62
N GLU A 780 34.82 -17.74 -20.67
CA GLU A 780 36.02 -18.43 -21.16
C GLU A 780 37.25 -17.52 -21.02
N PHE A 781 38.33 -18.04 -20.41
CA PHE A 781 39.61 -17.35 -20.29
C PHE A 781 40.77 -18.32 -20.51
N LYS A 782 41.68 -17.98 -21.44
CA LYS A 782 42.74 -18.88 -21.91
C LYS A 782 42.16 -20.26 -22.26
N ASN A 783 42.65 -21.33 -21.62
CA ASN A 783 42.22 -22.70 -21.85
C ASN A 783 41.14 -23.20 -20.85
N GLN A 784 40.49 -22.31 -20.08
CA GLN A 784 39.52 -22.68 -19.03
C GLN A 784 38.17 -21.99 -19.21
N ARG A 785 37.09 -22.69 -18.84
CA ARG A 785 35.69 -22.27 -18.97
C ARG A 785 34.96 -22.44 -17.64
N VAL A 786 34.34 -21.36 -17.17
CA VAL A 786 33.30 -21.38 -16.12
C VAL A 786 31.94 -21.44 -16.80
N GLY A 787 31.14 -22.45 -16.47
CA GLY A 787 29.72 -22.51 -16.83
C GLY A 787 28.87 -21.80 -15.78
N LEU A 788 27.87 -21.05 -16.25
CA LEU A 788 26.89 -20.35 -15.41
C LEU A 788 25.48 -20.83 -15.72
N ASN A 789 24.62 -20.79 -14.72
CA ASN A 789 23.18 -21.00 -14.86
C ASN A 789 22.43 -19.78 -14.29
N ASP A 790 21.33 -19.39 -14.91
CA ASP A 790 20.43 -18.29 -14.50
C ASP A 790 19.08 -18.81 -13.97
N SER A 791 18.95 -20.11 -13.72
CA SER A 791 17.72 -20.74 -13.21
C SER A 791 17.97 -21.79 -12.13
N TRP A 792 16.91 -22.08 -11.35
CA TRP A 792 16.82 -23.21 -10.43
C TRP A 792 15.43 -23.84 -10.52
N LYS A 793 15.37 -25.16 -10.78
CA LYS A 793 14.10 -25.94 -10.89
C LYS A 793 13.01 -25.28 -11.75
N GLY A 794 13.40 -24.63 -12.85
CA GLY A 794 12.49 -23.95 -13.79
C GLY A 794 12.11 -22.51 -13.42
N LYS A 795 12.52 -21.99 -12.27
CA LYS A 795 12.46 -20.56 -11.93
C LYS A 795 13.74 -19.85 -12.35
N THR A 796 13.63 -18.66 -12.94
CA THR A 796 14.78 -17.77 -13.17
C THR A 796 15.24 -17.16 -11.83
N LEU A 797 16.55 -17.10 -11.59
CA LEU A 797 17.14 -16.47 -10.41
C LEU A 797 17.60 -15.02 -10.71
N ASN A 798 17.68 -14.20 -9.66
CA ASN A 798 18.16 -12.81 -9.77
C ASN A 798 19.64 -12.75 -10.18
N ASN A 799 20.47 -13.60 -9.55
CA ASN A 799 21.90 -13.73 -9.82
C ASN A 799 22.16 -14.97 -10.69
N ARG A 800 23.29 -14.96 -11.41
CA ARG A 800 23.79 -16.17 -12.10
C ARG A 800 24.61 -16.97 -11.09
N TRP A 801 24.68 -18.28 -11.22
CA TRP A 801 25.43 -19.13 -10.28
C TRP A 801 26.39 -20.08 -11.01
N VAL A 802 27.54 -20.35 -10.38
CA VAL A 802 28.59 -21.21 -10.93
C VAL A 802 28.15 -22.68 -10.88
N ILE A 803 27.83 -23.26 -12.03
CA ILE A 803 27.40 -24.67 -12.14
C ILE A 803 28.59 -25.62 -12.32
N THR A 804 29.63 -25.22 -13.06
CA THR A 804 30.85 -26.02 -13.28
C THR A 804 32.04 -25.17 -13.75
N SER A 805 33.26 -25.68 -13.64
CA SER A 805 34.51 -25.11 -14.17
C SER A 805 35.40 -26.23 -14.71
N TYR A 806 36.04 -26.04 -15.87
CA TYR A 806 36.91 -27.04 -16.50
C TYR A 806 37.87 -26.49 -17.57
N GLU A 807 38.89 -27.28 -17.89
CA GLU A 807 39.80 -27.06 -19.02
C GLU A 807 39.21 -27.52 -20.35
N LEU A 808 39.49 -26.74 -21.40
CA LEU A 808 39.14 -27.07 -22.78
C LEU A 808 40.19 -28.04 -23.34
N ASN A 809 39.76 -29.21 -23.79
CA ASN A 809 40.65 -30.17 -24.44
C ASN A 809 41.04 -29.66 -25.84
N GLN A 810 42.29 -29.25 -26.02
CA GLN A 810 42.85 -28.97 -27.35
C GLN A 810 43.19 -30.29 -28.05
N SER A 811 42.55 -30.56 -29.19
CA SER A 811 42.87 -31.72 -30.02
C SER A 811 44.00 -31.39 -31.01
N ARG A 812 45.15 -32.08 -30.87
CA ARG A 812 46.25 -32.14 -31.85
C ARG A 812 46.89 -30.80 -32.24
N ASN A 813 47.79 -30.29 -31.38
CA ASN A 813 49.19 -30.03 -31.77
C ASN A 813 50.01 -29.47 -30.60
N GLY A 814 51.06 -30.20 -30.18
CA GLY A 814 52.27 -29.66 -29.55
C GLY A 814 52.18 -28.99 -28.17
N LEU A 815 52.88 -29.59 -27.20
CA LEU A 815 53.26 -29.04 -25.87
C LEU A 815 52.14 -28.89 -24.83
N ILE A 816 52.51 -29.18 -23.58
CA ILE A 816 51.68 -28.94 -22.39
C ILE A 816 52.12 -27.61 -21.79
N GLU A 817 51.36 -26.55 -22.04
CA GLU A 817 51.43 -25.33 -21.24
C GLU A 817 50.17 -25.23 -20.36
N SER A 818 50.32 -25.62 -19.09
CA SER A 818 49.35 -25.22 -18.06
C SER A 818 49.36 -23.69 -17.96
N PRO A 819 48.20 -23.01 -17.81
CA PRO A 819 48.13 -21.56 -17.64
C PRO A 819 48.88 -20.98 -16.43
N LEU A 820 49.49 -21.82 -15.58
CA LEU A 820 50.02 -21.52 -14.25
C LEU A 820 51.43 -22.09 -13.96
N ALA A 821 52.19 -22.59 -14.95
CA ALA A 821 53.45 -23.31 -14.69
C ALA A 821 54.74 -22.44 -14.69
N PRO A 822 55.48 -22.37 -13.56
CA PRO A 822 56.88 -21.94 -13.54
C PRO A 822 57.86 -23.14 -13.51
N ASN A 823 58.77 -23.22 -14.49
CA ASN A 823 60.03 -23.99 -14.47
C ASN A 823 60.06 -25.33 -13.72
N TYR A 824 59.62 -26.42 -14.37
CA TYR A 824 60.13 -27.76 -14.06
C TYR A 824 61.06 -28.27 -15.17
N LYS A 825 62.21 -28.80 -14.77
CA LYS A 825 63.26 -29.26 -15.70
C LYS A 825 62.86 -30.60 -16.33
N GLY A 826 62.96 -30.71 -17.64
CA GLY A 826 62.69 -31.96 -18.36
C GLY A 826 63.75 -33.04 -18.15
N LYS A 827 63.37 -34.27 -18.50
CA LYS A 827 64.28 -35.36 -18.85
C LYS A 827 63.73 -36.12 -20.06
N ASP A 828 64.42 -35.93 -21.17
CA ASP A 828 64.69 -36.88 -22.25
C ASP A 828 63.71 -38.06 -22.47
N THR A 829 63.05 -38.05 -23.64
CA THR A 829 63.40 -39.04 -24.68
C THR A 829 63.02 -38.51 -26.07
N ASN A 830 63.77 -38.92 -27.10
CA ASN A 830 63.72 -38.32 -28.44
C ASN A 830 62.65 -38.97 -29.35
N PRO A 831 62.23 -38.30 -30.44
CA PRO A 831 61.13 -38.74 -31.29
C PRO A 831 61.54 -39.83 -32.30
N LEU A 832 60.54 -40.51 -32.86
CA LEU A 832 60.66 -41.32 -34.08
C LEU A 832 59.74 -40.76 -35.18
N ASN A 833 60.29 -40.59 -36.37
CA ASN A 833 59.58 -40.18 -37.58
C ASN A 833 58.65 -41.30 -38.09
N LEU A 834 57.64 -40.92 -38.89
CA LEU A 834 57.07 -41.76 -39.94
C LEU A 834 56.49 -40.89 -41.08
N ASP A 835 57.41 -40.42 -41.92
CA ASP A 835 57.38 -40.27 -43.38
C ASP A 835 56.25 -39.55 -44.17
N ASN A 836 56.74 -38.66 -45.05
CA ASN A 836 56.16 -38.11 -46.29
C ASN A 836 55.81 -39.19 -47.35
N PRO A 837 55.21 -38.84 -48.52
CA PRO A 837 54.25 -37.78 -48.84
C PRO A 837 53.08 -38.27 -49.75
N ASN A 838 52.27 -37.34 -50.29
CA ASN A 838 51.11 -37.62 -51.16
C ASN A 838 51.44 -37.87 -52.66
N PRO A 839 50.76 -38.81 -53.36
CA PRO A 839 50.74 -38.92 -54.83
C PRO A 839 49.36 -38.66 -55.49
N ASN A 840 49.37 -38.16 -56.73
CA ASN A 840 48.19 -37.77 -57.52
C ASN A 840 47.48 -38.91 -58.29
N THR A 841 46.22 -38.69 -58.68
CA THR A 841 45.54 -38.92 -60.00
C THR A 841 44.01 -38.94 -59.78
N LYS A 842 43.08 -38.62 -60.69
CA LYS A 842 42.98 -38.09 -62.08
C LYS A 842 41.51 -37.61 -62.27
N ASN A 843 41.10 -36.78 -63.24
CA ASN A 843 41.77 -36.12 -64.36
C ASN A 843 41.56 -34.60 -64.27
#